data_AF-A0A445AKJ4-F1
#
_entry.id   AF-A0A445AKJ4-F1
#
_cell.length_a   1.000
_cell.length_b   1.000
_cell.length_c   1.000
_cell.angle_alpha   90.00
_cell.angle_beta   90.00
_cell.angle_gamma   90.00
#
_symmetry.space_group_name_H-M   'P 1'
#
loop_
_entity.id
_entity.type
_entity.pdbx_description
1 polymer ?
#
loop_
_entity_poly.entity_id
_entity_poly.type
_entity_poly.pdbx_seq_one_letter_code
_entity_poly.pdbx_strand_id
1 'polypeptide(L)'
;MQEDVQLMTKMGLDAYRFSISWSRLIPDGRGPINQKGLQYYNNLINELISQGIQAHVTLHHWDLPQALEDEYGGWINKKIVKDFTAYADVCFREFGDRVKHWTTMNEGNAFAEGGYDIGFLPPQHCSPSSIFNCSKGNSSTEPYLVTHNMLLAHASAATLYRNKYQFKQHGFIGFNLITYGFVPLTNSSEDITAVQRAQDFYHGFLNPFTFGDYPETMKKNVGSRLPIFTQSESNLVKGSIDFLGINFYFSFYVKDNPRSLYIKERDYAADVAAEFIVYTTNEASTDEIPITPWTLQGLLDSLKNIYGNFPIYIHENGQQTHRNSSLEDWPRINYLQEYIGSILHMLRNGHDIRGYFVWSFMDVFELLSGYEFTYGLYYIDLKDPTLRRQPKLSSVWYSNFLNNRTMDPMVAMQIEKKNPYYIMPFNNVIRRRRRMWKKGFVVVELLLLLVCSSVLLVVDGLRRDEYPPQFVFGASTSAYQVEGAADEDGRKPSIWDTYAHAGNANMFKGDGDIACDQYHKYKEFKHMLHYITGTYHKLLRMNMEDGRDFTRYADVCFREFGERVKHWTTVNEGNAFVKGGYDIGYLPPQHCSPPSIYNCSKGDSSNEPYLATHNMLLAHASAATLYRNKYQDKQHGLIGFNLLTFGFVPLTNTSEDIIATQRAQDFSHGWFLNPFIFGDYPETMKKMDNPRSLRIKDRDYVADMAVELTGQQTHRSSSLEDWPRIKYLQEYIESILHMQRNGHDIRGYFVWSFMDVFELLSGYEFTYGLYYVDLKDPTLRRQPKLSSVWYSNFLNNRTMDPMSSFSFVHLTSSTTHHNGTN
;
A
#
# COMPACT_ATOMS: atom_id res chain seq x y z
N MET A 1 34.43 -9.03 1.67
CA MET A 1 34.20 -8.61 3.07
C MET A 1 34.35 -7.11 3.24
N GLN A 2 35.56 -6.51 3.17
CA GLN A 2 35.72 -5.06 3.33
C GLN A 2 34.93 -4.26 2.28
N GLU A 3 34.95 -4.70 1.02
CA GLU A 3 34.10 -4.13 -0.04
C GLU A 3 32.62 -4.20 0.31
N ASP A 4 32.13 -5.36 0.80
CA ASP A 4 30.73 -5.54 1.16
C ASP A 4 30.31 -4.55 2.26
N VAL A 5 31.11 -4.41 3.32
CA VAL A 5 30.81 -3.47 4.41
C VAL A 5 30.86 -2.02 3.93
N GLN A 6 31.82 -1.65 3.08
CA GLN A 6 31.86 -0.31 2.49
C GLN A 6 30.61 0.00 1.66
N LEU A 7 30.09 -0.97 0.91
CA LEU A 7 28.83 -0.84 0.18
C LEU A 7 27.64 -0.66 1.14
N MET A 8 27.58 -1.42 2.24
CA MET A 8 26.55 -1.27 3.28
C MET A 8 26.59 0.12 3.93
N THR A 9 27.78 0.62 4.26
CA THR A 9 27.98 1.96 4.83
C THR A 9 27.55 3.03 3.85
N LYS A 10 27.96 2.92 2.58
CA LYS A 10 27.55 3.87 1.53
C LYS A 10 26.05 3.84 1.29
N MET A 11 25.43 2.66 1.37
CA MET A 11 23.99 2.46 1.26
C MET A 11 23.24 3.16 2.40
N GLY A 12 23.84 3.25 3.59
CA GLY A 12 23.23 3.86 4.77
C GLY A 12 22.49 2.86 5.65
N LEU A 13 22.92 1.59 5.70
CA LEU A 13 22.32 0.58 6.57
C LEU A 13 22.63 0.86 8.05
N ASP A 14 21.61 0.83 8.91
CA ASP A 14 21.78 0.89 10.37
C ASP A 14 22.21 -0.45 10.98
N ALA A 15 21.82 -1.56 10.33
CA ALA A 15 22.07 -2.91 10.80
C ALA A 15 22.30 -3.87 9.63
N TYR A 16 23.11 -4.91 9.87
CA TYR A 16 23.30 -6.01 8.94
C TYR A 16 23.01 -7.34 9.63
N ARG A 17 22.09 -8.09 9.05
CA ARG A 17 21.72 -9.44 9.50
C ARG A 17 22.52 -10.49 8.73
N PHE A 18 23.25 -11.33 9.45
CA PHE A 18 24.02 -12.45 8.86
C PHE A 18 24.02 -13.68 9.77
N SER A 19 24.37 -14.85 9.23
CA SER A 19 24.50 -16.07 10.02
C SER A 19 25.95 -16.44 10.32
N ILE A 20 26.16 -17.05 11.49
CA ILE A 20 27.40 -17.75 11.80
C ILE A 20 27.22 -19.19 11.38
N SER A 21 28.17 -19.70 10.58
CA SER A 21 28.10 -21.06 10.12
C SER A 21 28.64 -22.00 11.18
N TRP A 22 27.79 -22.91 11.68
CA TRP A 22 28.16 -23.80 12.77
C TRP A 22 29.32 -24.70 12.35
N SER A 23 29.23 -25.34 11.19
CA SER A 23 30.29 -26.20 10.64
C SER A 23 31.56 -25.44 10.25
N ARG A 24 31.51 -24.10 10.12
CA ARG A 24 32.73 -23.30 9.95
C ARG A 24 33.42 -23.00 11.27
N LEU A 25 32.64 -22.67 12.30
CA LEU A 25 33.17 -22.30 13.62
C LEU A 25 33.60 -23.52 14.42
N ILE A 26 32.81 -24.60 14.37
CA ILE A 26 33.03 -25.87 15.05
C ILE A 26 32.76 -27.00 14.04
N PRO A 27 33.78 -27.48 13.30
CA PRO A 27 33.62 -28.36 12.13
C PRO A 27 32.74 -29.59 12.32
N ASP A 28 32.97 -30.36 13.39
CA ASP A 28 32.22 -31.58 13.68
C ASP A 28 30.99 -31.32 14.57
N GLY A 29 30.57 -30.05 14.67
CA GLY A 29 29.54 -29.58 15.61
C GLY A 29 29.98 -29.55 17.08
N ARG A 30 31.03 -30.30 17.44
CA ARG A 30 31.69 -30.33 18.75
C ARG A 30 33.20 -30.19 18.61
N GLY A 31 33.87 -29.93 19.73
CA GLY A 31 35.32 -29.91 19.81
C GLY A 31 35.93 -28.51 19.71
N PRO A 32 37.19 -28.38 19.25
CA PRO A 32 37.90 -27.12 19.26
C PRO A 32 37.35 -26.13 18.23
N ILE A 33 37.43 -24.84 18.58
CA ILE A 33 37.05 -23.75 17.67
C ILE A 33 38.05 -23.68 16.51
N ASN A 34 37.53 -23.65 15.29
CA ASN A 34 38.32 -23.34 14.10
C ASN A 34 38.74 -21.86 14.13
N GLN A 35 40.02 -21.61 14.45
CA GLN A 35 40.56 -20.27 14.62
C GLN A 35 40.40 -19.37 13.38
N LYS A 36 40.44 -19.94 12.17
CA LYS A 36 40.21 -19.15 10.93
C LYS A 36 38.75 -18.73 10.79
N GLY A 37 37.81 -19.62 11.14
CA GLY A 37 36.38 -19.30 11.18
C GLY A 37 36.07 -18.22 12.21
N LEU A 38 36.63 -18.37 13.42
CA LEU A 38 36.54 -17.38 14.49
C LEU A 38 37.10 -16.01 14.06
N GLN A 39 38.27 -15.99 13.42
CA GLN A 39 38.90 -14.76 12.93
C GLN A 39 38.04 -14.08 11.85
N TYR A 40 37.45 -14.85 10.93
CA TYR A 40 36.58 -14.30 9.89
C TYR A 40 35.38 -13.55 10.49
N TYR A 41 34.63 -14.18 11.40
CA TYR A 41 33.47 -13.53 12.01
C TYR A 41 33.87 -12.35 12.90
N ASN A 42 34.97 -12.45 13.64
CA ASN A 42 35.50 -11.31 14.39
C ASN A 42 35.84 -10.12 13.48
N ASN A 43 36.50 -10.37 12.35
CA ASN A 43 36.86 -9.33 11.40
C ASN A 43 35.61 -8.68 10.78
N LEU A 44 34.61 -9.48 10.39
CA LEU A 44 33.35 -8.96 9.86
C LEU A 44 32.62 -8.09 10.90
N ILE A 45 32.45 -8.59 12.13
CA ILE A 45 31.78 -7.86 13.21
C ILE A 45 32.55 -6.56 13.53
N ASN A 46 33.87 -6.62 13.64
CA ASN A 46 34.69 -5.44 13.89
C ASN A 46 34.54 -4.39 12.80
N GLU A 47 34.56 -4.81 11.53
CA GLU A 47 34.39 -3.91 10.40
C GLU A 47 33.00 -3.26 10.42
N LEU A 48 31.92 -4.03 10.61
CA LEU A 48 30.55 -3.50 10.72
C LEU A 48 30.43 -2.46 11.84
N ILE A 49 30.88 -2.81 13.04
CA ILE A 49 30.80 -1.92 14.22
C ILE A 49 31.66 -0.67 14.01
N SER A 50 32.82 -0.77 13.36
CA SER A 50 33.69 0.38 13.06
C SER A 50 33.01 1.40 12.14
N GLN A 51 32.07 0.95 11.30
CA GLN A 51 31.26 1.78 10.41
C GLN A 51 29.91 2.19 11.03
N GLY A 52 29.64 1.83 12.28
CA GLY A 52 28.39 2.13 12.98
C GLY A 52 27.21 1.21 12.61
N ILE A 53 27.46 0.11 11.91
CA ILE A 53 26.42 -0.86 11.51
C ILE A 53 26.25 -1.89 12.61
N GLN A 54 25.03 -2.06 13.11
CA GLN A 54 24.71 -3.07 14.13
C GLN A 54 24.78 -4.48 13.55
N ALA A 55 25.45 -5.40 14.25
CA ALA A 55 25.46 -6.82 13.89
C ALA A 55 24.23 -7.54 14.46
N HIS A 56 23.34 -8.00 13.58
CA HIS A 56 22.24 -8.90 13.91
C HIS A 56 22.65 -10.32 13.48
N VAL A 57 22.79 -11.24 14.44
CA VAL A 57 23.38 -12.56 14.17
C VAL A 57 22.35 -13.66 14.29
N THR A 58 22.24 -14.48 13.25
CA THR A 58 21.51 -15.75 13.25
C THR A 58 22.46 -16.91 13.56
N LEU A 59 22.13 -17.75 14.54
CA LEU A 59 22.98 -18.86 14.97
C LEU A 59 22.86 -20.09 14.08
N HIS A 60 21.64 -20.42 13.63
CA HIS A 60 21.37 -21.53 12.72
C HIS A 60 20.53 -21.06 11.54
N HIS A 61 21.09 -21.16 10.35
CA HIS A 61 20.43 -20.83 9.09
C HIS A 61 20.51 -22.04 8.14
N TRP A 62 19.89 -23.13 8.58
CA TRP A 62 19.77 -24.42 7.88
C TRP A 62 21.11 -25.13 7.61
N ASP A 63 22.17 -24.77 8.32
CA ASP A 63 23.54 -25.20 8.06
C ASP A 63 24.10 -26.13 9.16
N LEU A 64 23.27 -27.08 9.60
CA LEU A 64 23.63 -28.08 10.61
C LEU A 64 24.92 -28.85 10.20
N PRO A 65 25.91 -29.03 11.11
CA PRO A 65 27.09 -29.85 10.83
C PRO A 65 26.71 -31.31 10.53
N GLN A 66 27.18 -31.83 9.38
CA GLN A 66 26.87 -33.18 8.93
C GLN A 66 27.23 -34.27 9.97
N ALA A 67 28.29 -34.08 10.76
CA ALA A 67 28.68 -35.01 11.81
C ALA A 67 27.56 -35.25 12.86
N LEU A 68 26.74 -34.23 13.15
CA LEU A 68 25.61 -34.35 14.08
C LEU A 68 24.41 -35.07 13.43
N GLU A 69 24.21 -34.87 12.13
CA GLU A 69 23.24 -35.60 11.33
C GLU A 69 23.61 -37.09 11.24
N ASP A 70 24.87 -37.40 10.94
CA ASP A 70 25.35 -38.78 10.79
C ASP A 70 25.35 -39.55 12.12
N GLU A 71 25.69 -38.89 13.23
CA GLU A 71 25.80 -39.56 14.54
C GLU A 71 24.43 -39.93 15.13
N TYR A 72 23.44 -39.03 15.02
CA TYR A 72 22.17 -39.21 15.72
C TYR A 72 20.92 -38.67 15.00
N GLY A 73 21.05 -38.26 13.73
CA GLY A 73 19.94 -37.71 12.93
C GLY A 73 19.63 -36.24 13.20
N GLY A 74 20.60 -35.49 13.73
CA GLY A 74 20.49 -34.04 13.84
C GLY A 74 19.28 -33.60 14.66
N TRP A 75 18.36 -32.86 14.04
CA TRP A 75 17.25 -32.22 14.74
C TRP A 75 16.16 -33.18 15.22
N ILE A 76 16.09 -34.42 14.74
CA ILE A 76 15.10 -35.40 15.24
C ILE A 76 15.43 -35.86 16.67
N ASN A 77 16.70 -35.75 17.08
CA ASN A 77 17.16 -36.26 18.37
C ASN A 77 17.37 -35.13 19.38
N LYS A 78 16.81 -35.30 20.58
CA LYS A 78 16.89 -34.32 21.67
C LYS A 78 18.32 -33.99 22.12
N LYS A 79 19.32 -34.83 21.81
CA LYS A 79 20.74 -34.53 22.05
C LYS A 79 21.17 -33.20 21.43
N ILE A 80 20.57 -32.81 20.29
CA ILE A 80 20.85 -31.55 19.60
C ILE A 80 20.65 -30.32 20.49
N VAL A 81 19.74 -30.36 21.46
CA VAL A 81 19.47 -29.25 22.39
C VAL A 81 20.75 -28.90 23.16
N LYS A 82 21.48 -29.91 23.63
CA LYS A 82 22.73 -29.73 24.37
C LYS A 82 23.84 -29.21 23.47
N ASP A 83 23.98 -29.78 22.28
CA ASP A 83 25.06 -29.42 21.36
C ASP A 83 24.86 -28.01 20.78
N PHE A 84 23.62 -27.65 20.43
CA PHE A 84 23.26 -26.29 20.01
C PHE A 84 23.49 -25.28 21.14
N THR A 85 23.13 -25.63 22.39
CA THR A 85 23.40 -24.76 23.55
C THR A 85 24.90 -24.54 23.77
N ALA A 86 25.71 -25.59 23.59
CA ALA A 86 27.17 -25.48 23.69
C ALA A 86 27.76 -24.61 22.57
N TYR A 87 27.26 -24.75 21.34
CA TYR A 87 27.62 -23.88 20.22
C TYR A 87 27.22 -22.42 20.48
N ALA A 88 25.99 -22.18 20.95
CA ALA A 88 25.53 -20.86 21.33
C ALA A 88 26.40 -20.23 22.44
N ASP A 89 26.85 -21.02 23.43
CA ASP A 89 27.79 -20.56 24.47
C ASP A 89 29.09 -20.02 23.88
N VAL A 90 29.61 -20.69 22.84
CA VAL A 90 30.79 -20.21 22.10
C VAL A 90 30.45 -18.88 21.42
N CYS A 91 29.37 -18.81 20.65
CA CYS A 91 29.00 -17.57 19.94
C CYS A 91 28.80 -16.38 20.89
N PHE A 92 28.09 -16.57 21.99
CA PHE A 92 27.87 -15.52 22.98
C PHE A 92 29.16 -15.08 23.66
N ARG A 93 30.06 -16.01 23.98
CA ARG A 93 31.35 -15.70 24.60
C ARG A 93 32.28 -14.95 23.66
N GLU A 94 32.39 -15.40 22.42
CA GLU A 94 33.38 -14.89 21.48
C GLU A 94 32.94 -13.60 20.76
N PHE A 95 31.62 -13.36 20.63
CA PHE A 95 31.10 -12.25 19.83
C PHE A 95 30.12 -11.32 20.56
N GLY A 96 29.55 -11.75 21.70
CA GLY A 96 28.47 -11.00 22.38
C GLY A 96 28.90 -9.70 23.07
N ASP A 97 30.20 -9.45 23.16
CA ASP A 97 30.72 -8.13 23.55
C ASP A 97 30.30 -7.05 22.54
N ARG A 98 30.21 -7.40 21.24
CA ARG A 98 29.84 -6.51 20.12
C ARG A 98 28.44 -6.79 19.54
N VAL A 99 27.99 -8.04 19.55
CA VAL A 99 26.67 -8.44 19.01
C VAL A 99 25.58 -8.27 20.06
N LYS A 100 24.51 -7.54 19.71
CA LYS A 100 23.38 -7.25 20.62
C LYS A 100 22.05 -7.87 20.21
N HIS A 101 21.92 -8.38 18.99
CA HIS A 101 20.71 -9.03 18.51
C HIS A 101 21.03 -10.45 18.04
N TRP A 102 20.48 -11.43 18.76
CA TRP A 102 20.68 -12.85 18.50
C TRP A 102 19.38 -13.49 18.03
N THR A 103 19.40 -14.13 16.88
CA THR A 103 18.31 -15.00 16.39
C THR A 103 18.79 -16.44 16.45
N THR A 104 18.10 -17.32 17.17
CA THR A 104 18.58 -18.71 17.31
C THR A 104 18.38 -19.52 16.03
N MET A 105 17.17 -19.50 15.47
CA MET A 105 16.78 -20.26 14.29
C MET A 105 16.23 -19.32 13.23
N ASN A 106 16.64 -19.47 11.97
CA ASN A 106 15.94 -18.92 10.82
C ASN A 106 14.89 -19.91 10.31
N GLU A 107 13.67 -19.46 10.09
CA GLU A 107 12.59 -20.22 9.43
C GLU A 107 12.49 -21.67 9.90
N GLY A 108 12.47 -21.88 11.22
CA GLY A 108 12.49 -23.23 11.79
C GLY A 108 11.33 -24.11 11.31
N ASN A 109 10.18 -23.50 11.03
CA ASN A 109 9.01 -24.14 10.47
C ASN A 109 9.21 -24.62 9.02
N ALA A 110 9.75 -23.78 8.12
CA ALA A 110 10.03 -24.22 6.75
C ALA A 110 11.18 -25.22 6.67
N PHE A 111 12.18 -25.12 7.55
CA PHE A 111 13.21 -26.14 7.64
C PHE A 111 12.64 -27.51 8.03
N ALA A 112 11.74 -27.55 9.02
CA ALA A 112 11.09 -28.79 9.44
C ALA A 112 10.21 -29.38 8.34
N GLU A 113 9.39 -28.56 7.68
CA GLU A 113 8.52 -28.97 6.57
C GLU A 113 9.34 -29.44 5.35
N GLY A 114 10.22 -28.58 4.82
CA GLY A 114 10.97 -28.92 3.62
C GLY A 114 12.00 -30.05 3.83
N GLY A 115 12.58 -30.16 5.02
CA GLY A 115 13.64 -31.12 5.33
C GLY A 115 13.18 -32.47 5.87
N TYR A 116 12.02 -32.51 6.56
CA TYR A 116 11.52 -33.69 7.28
C TYR A 116 10.07 -34.05 6.97
N ASP A 117 9.36 -33.27 6.16
CA ASP A 117 8.01 -33.60 5.67
C ASP A 117 8.02 -33.91 4.17
N ILE A 118 8.34 -32.90 3.34
CA ILE A 118 8.31 -32.99 1.87
C ILE A 118 9.64 -33.56 1.34
N GLY A 119 10.76 -33.26 2.00
CA GLY A 119 12.07 -33.81 1.68
C GLY A 119 12.76 -33.18 0.46
N PHE A 120 12.43 -31.93 0.09
CA PHE A 120 13.16 -31.20 -0.95
C PHE A 120 14.35 -30.39 -0.40
N LEU A 121 14.44 -30.22 0.92
CA LEU A 121 15.59 -29.65 1.62
C LEU A 121 16.42 -30.73 2.32
N PRO A 122 17.71 -30.48 2.63
CA PRO A 122 18.48 -31.33 3.53
C PRO A 122 17.81 -31.47 4.92
N PRO A 123 17.86 -32.65 5.56
CA PRO A 123 18.57 -33.88 5.15
C PRO A 123 17.76 -34.80 4.21
N GLN A 124 16.68 -34.31 3.60
CA GLN A 124 15.81 -35.06 2.68
C GLN A 124 15.14 -36.27 3.35
N HIS A 125 14.58 -36.02 4.53
CA HIS A 125 13.72 -36.98 5.20
C HIS A 125 12.28 -36.78 4.74
N CYS A 126 11.65 -37.83 4.23
CA CYS A 126 10.22 -37.87 3.97
C CYS A 126 9.69 -39.30 3.92
N SER A 127 8.40 -39.49 4.18
CA SER A 127 7.71 -40.74 3.91
C SER A 127 7.66 -41.00 2.39
N PRO A 128 7.72 -42.27 1.93
CA PRO A 128 7.64 -42.56 0.50
C PRO A 128 6.36 -41.98 -0.13
N SER A 129 6.53 -41.14 -1.17
CA SER A 129 5.41 -40.51 -1.89
C SER A 129 5.59 -40.62 -3.40
N SER A 130 4.54 -40.36 -4.16
CA SER A 130 4.60 -40.32 -5.64
C SER A 130 5.34 -39.10 -6.18
N ILE A 131 5.58 -38.07 -5.35
CA ILE A 131 6.15 -36.78 -5.76
C ILE A 131 7.65 -36.73 -5.43
N PHE A 132 8.01 -37.10 -4.20
CA PHE A 132 9.39 -37.17 -3.73
C PHE A 132 9.66 -38.56 -3.16
N ASN A 133 10.70 -39.21 -3.68
CA ASN A 133 11.11 -40.55 -3.28
C ASN A 133 12.30 -40.46 -2.31
N CYS A 134 12.04 -40.09 -1.05
CA CYS A 134 13.08 -40.08 -0.02
C CYS A 134 13.46 -41.50 0.39
N SER A 135 14.74 -41.68 0.70
CA SER A 135 15.29 -42.98 1.10
C SER A 135 15.10 -43.30 2.58
N LYS A 136 14.75 -42.30 3.39
CA LYS A 136 14.54 -42.38 4.84
C LYS A 136 13.64 -41.24 5.32
N GLY A 137 13.08 -41.36 6.52
CA GLY A 137 12.26 -40.34 7.17
C GLY A 137 10.85 -40.80 7.50
N ASN A 138 10.12 -39.96 8.23
CA ASN A 138 8.72 -40.18 8.57
C ASN A 138 7.98 -38.83 8.69
N SER A 139 7.32 -38.43 7.61
CA SER A 139 6.54 -37.19 7.48
C SER A 139 5.46 -37.05 8.55
N SER A 140 4.95 -38.16 9.09
CA SER A 140 3.93 -38.13 10.14
C SER A 140 4.47 -37.72 11.52
N THR A 141 5.77 -37.74 11.77
CA THR A 141 6.32 -37.52 13.12
C THR A 141 7.54 -36.61 13.16
N GLU A 142 8.44 -36.70 12.18
CA GLU A 142 9.71 -36.00 12.19
C GLU A 142 9.59 -34.47 12.13
N PRO A 143 8.68 -33.85 11.35
CA PRO A 143 8.51 -32.39 11.35
C PRO A 143 8.17 -31.83 12.73
N TYR A 144 7.35 -32.56 13.48
CA TYR A 144 6.95 -32.18 14.85
C TYR A 144 8.08 -32.39 15.85
N LEU A 145 8.84 -33.49 15.75
CA LEU A 145 10.00 -33.76 16.60
C LEU A 145 11.11 -32.71 16.39
N VAL A 146 11.41 -32.39 15.13
CA VAL A 146 12.41 -31.38 14.76
C VAL A 146 12.02 -30.02 15.31
N THR A 147 10.77 -29.59 15.08
CA THR A 147 10.32 -28.29 15.57
C THR A 147 10.31 -28.24 17.10
N HIS A 148 9.89 -29.32 17.77
CA HIS A 148 9.93 -29.41 19.22
C HIS A 148 11.36 -29.27 19.77
N ASN A 149 12.32 -29.98 19.18
CA ASN A 149 13.72 -29.89 19.59
C ASN A 149 14.32 -28.51 19.29
N MET A 150 13.93 -27.84 18.20
CA MET A 150 14.32 -26.46 17.92
C MET A 150 13.81 -25.46 18.95
N LEU A 151 12.55 -25.61 19.40
CA LEU A 151 11.97 -24.79 20.46
C LEU A 151 12.70 -24.98 21.79
N LEU A 152 13.00 -26.23 22.16
CA LEU A 152 13.79 -26.54 23.36
C LEU A 152 15.23 -26.03 23.26
N ALA A 153 15.86 -26.15 22.09
CA ALA A 153 17.21 -25.65 21.82
C ALA A 153 17.27 -24.12 21.91
N HIS A 154 16.28 -23.43 21.36
CA HIS A 154 16.12 -21.98 21.52
C HIS A 154 15.98 -21.61 23.00
N ALA A 155 15.05 -22.24 23.73
CA ALA A 155 14.77 -21.89 25.11
C ALA A 155 15.98 -22.16 26.05
N SER A 156 16.72 -23.24 25.78
CA SER A 156 17.99 -23.55 26.46
C SER A 156 19.07 -22.49 26.17
N ALA A 157 19.25 -22.08 24.91
CA ALA A 157 20.18 -21.03 24.53
C ALA A 157 19.79 -19.65 25.11
N ALA A 158 18.49 -19.31 25.12
CA ALA A 158 17.98 -18.09 25.72
C ALA A 158 18.21 -18.06 27.23
N THR A 159 17.95 -19.16 27.92
CA THR A 159 18.23 -19.29 29.36
C THR A 159 19.72 -19.13 29.66
N LEU A 160 20.59 -19.76 28.86
CA LEU A 160 22.03 -19.56 28.96
C LEU A 160 22.42 -18.09 28.77
N TYR A 161 21.88 -17.43 27.73
CA TYR A 161 22.16 -16.02 27.46
C TYR A 161 21.75 -15.12 28.63
N ARG A 162 20.50 -15.25 29.09
CA ARG A 162 19.94 -14.46 30.20
C ARG A 162 20.75 -14.62 31.48
N ASN A 163 21.10 -15.85 31.84
CA ASN A 163 21.78 -16.14 33.10
C ASN A 163 23.27 -15.78 33.09
N LYS A 164 23.96 -15.96 31.96
CA LYS A 164 25.43 -15.85 31.90
C LYS A 164 25.94 -14.58 31.22
N TYR A 165 25.19 -14.04 30.26
CA TYR A 165 25.70 -13.03 29.32
C TYR A 165 24.90 -11.72 29.32
N GLN A 166 23.57 -11.77 29.44
CA GLN A 166 22.72 -10.60 29.22
C GLN A 166 23.05 -9.43 30.16
N PHE A 167 23.38 -9.69 31.42
CA PHE A 167 23.76 -8.63 32.36
C PHE A 167 25.08 -7.91 32.01
N LYS A 168 25.97 -8.56 31.24
CA LYS A 168 27.24 -7.98 30.76
C LYS A 168 27.13 -7.40 29.37
N GLN A 169 26.34 -8.06 28.52
CA GLN A 169 26.30 -7.79 27.08
C GLN A 169 25.12 -6.91 26.70
N HIS A 170 24.04 -6.88 27.48
CA HIS A 170 22.84 -6.08 27.26
C HIS A 170 22.19 -6.31 25.88
N GLY A 171 22.30 -7.52 25.35
CA GLY A 171 21.64 -7.90 24.09
C GLY A 171 20.27 -8.55 24.30
N PHE A 172 19.64 -8.85 23.18
CA PHE A 172 18.34 -9.45 23.03
C PHE A 172 18.45 -10.77 22.26
N ILE A 173 17.63 -11.74 22.63
CA ILE A 173 17.54 -13.03 21.95
C ILE A 173 16.12 -13.29 21.44
N GLY A 174 16.01 -13.68 20.18
CA GLY A 174 14.74 -13.92 19.50
C GLY A 174 14.73 -15.22 18.72
N PHE A 175 13.57 -15.50 18.14
CA PHE A 175 13.31 -16.61 17.23
C PHE A 175 12.80 -16.06 15.91
N ASN A 176 12.98 -16.78 14.81
CA ASN A 176 12.47 -16.36 13.51
C ASN A 176 11.62 -17.46 12.85
N LEU A 177 10.54 -17.01 12.21
CA LEU A 177 9.60 -17.83 11.46
C LEU A 177 9.41 -17.25 10.06
N ILE A 178 9.25 -18.13 9.07
CA ILE A 178 8.58 -17.73 7.84
C ILE A 178 7.07 -17.74 8.09
N THR A 179 6.40 -16.72 7.60
CA THR A 179 4.96 -16.55 7.76
C THR A 179 4.34 -16.23 6.42
N TYR A 180 3.09 -16.65 6.26
CA TYR A 180 2.32 -16.48 5.05
C TYR A 180 1.06 -15.67 5.28
N GLY A 181 0.63 -14.93 4.25
CA GLY A 181 -0.70 -14.35 4.19
C GLY A 181 -1.73 -15.42 3.85
N PHE A 182 -2.74 -15.62 4.69
CA PHE A 182 -3.81 -16.58 4.43
C PHE A 182 -5.13 -15.88 4.17
N VAL A 183 -5.76 -16.21 3.05
CA VAL A 183 -7.01 -15.64 2.57
C VAL A 183 -7.97 -16.80 2.30
N PRO A 184 -9.24 -16.77 2.71
CA PRO A 184 -10.16 -17.86 2.38
C PRO A 184 -10.42 -17.88 0.88
N LEU A 185 -10.48 -19.07 0.26
CA LEU A 185 -10.76 -19.20 -1.18
C LEU A 185 -12.17 -18.73 -1.51
N THR A 186 -13.13 -19.01 -0.63
CA THR A 186 -14.51 -18.55 -0.73
C THR A 186 -14.97 -17.96 0.60
N ASN A 187 -16.05 -17.18 0.59
CA ASN A 187 -16.65 -16.64 1.82
C ASN A 187 -17.43 -17.70 2.64
N SER A 188 -17.17 -18.98 2.42
CA SER A 188 -17.78 -20.07 3.19
C SER A 188 -17.20 -20.12 4.61
N SER A 189 -18.03 -20.53 5.57
CA SER A 189 -17.58 -20.70 6.97
C SER A 189 -16.46 -21.74 7.10
N GLU A 190 -16.46 -22.72 6.20
CA GLU A 190 -15.50 -23.80 6.10
C GLU A 190 -14.12 -23.27 5.72
N ASP A 191 -14.03 -22.48 4.65
CA ASP A 191 -12.76 -21.88 4.20
C ASP A 191 -12.23 -20.85 5.21
N ILE A 192 -13.11 -20.07 5.84
CA ILE A 192 -12.73 -19.14 6.93
C ILE A 192 -12.16 -19.91 8.13
N THR A 193 -12.78 -21.03 8.50
CA THR A 193 -12.26 -21.89 9.58
C THR A 193 -10.94 -22.55 9.16
N ALA A 194 -10.79 -22.90 7.89
CA ALA A 194 -9.55 -23.46 7.36
C ALA A 194 -8.39 -22.45 7.42
N VAL A 195 -8.64 -21.15 7.20
CA VAL A 195 -7.65 -20.09 7.43
C VAL A 195 -7.16 -20.07 8.87
N GLN A 196 -8.05 -20.17 9.85
CA GLN A 196 -7.63 -20.24 11.26
C GLN A 196 -6.77 -21.47 11.53
N ARG A 197 -7.11 -22.64 10.97
CA ARG A 197 -6.26 -23.84 11.11
C ARG A 197 -4.89 -23.67 10.46
N ALA A 198 -4.83 -23.05 9.28
CA ALA A 198 -3.57 -22.74 8.63
C ALA A 198 -2.71 -21.79 9.49
N GLN A 199 -3.31 -20.76 10.10
CA GLN A 199 -2.62 -19.87 11.04
C GLN A 199 -2.13 -20.63 12.28
N ASP A 200 -2.95 -21.52 12.86
CA ASP A 200 -2.55 -22.33 14.02
C ASP A 200 -1.37 -23.25 13.71
N PHE A 201 -1.29 -23.82 12.50
CA PHE A 201 -0.17 -24.66 12.10
C PHE A 201 1.08 -23.85 11.75
N TYR A 202 0.98 -22.81 10.91
CA TYR A 202 2.17 -22.08 10.43
C TYR A 202 2.65 -20.96 11.37
N HIS A 203 1.74 -20.29 12.07
CA HIS A 203 2.07 -19.20 13.01
C HIS A 203 1.98 -19.64 14.47
N GLY A 204 1.22 -20.71 14.77
CA GLY A 204 1.04 -21.23 16.12
C GLY A 204 2.29 -21.88 16.74
N PHE A 205 3.41 -21.95 16.02
CA PHE A 205 4.73 -22.17 16.62
C PHE A 205 5.16 -21.07 17.61
N LEU A 206 4.45 -19.93 17.63
CA LEU A 206 4.58 -18.91 18.66
C LEU A 206 3.86 -19.27 19.97
N ASN A 207 2.88 -20.17 19.91
CA ASN A 207 2.05 -20.53 21.06
C ASN A 207 2.88 -21.08 22.24
N PRO A 208 3.92 -21.91 22.03
CA PRO A 208 4.81 -22.33 23.11
C PRO A 208 5.54 -21.17 23.81
N PHE A 209 5.92 -20.11 23.08
CA PHE A 209 6.59 -18.96 23.69
C PHE A 209 5.65 -18.14 24.57
N THR A 210 4.35 -18.10 24.27
CA THR A 210 3.38 -17.30 25.03
C THR A 210 2.69 -18.12 26.12
N PHE A 211 2.25 -19.33 25.78
CA PHE A 211 1.41 -20.16 26.62
C PHE A 211 2.13 -21.40 27.18
N GLY A 212 3.30 -21.75 26.65
CA GLY A 212 4.09 -22.90 27.10
C GLY A 212 3.65 -24.23 26.49
N ASP A 213 2.79 -24.22 25.47
CA ASP A 213 2.30 -25.43 24.81
C ASP A 213 1.85 -25.13 23.36
N TYR A 214 1.59 -26.17 22.56
CA TYR A 214 1.09 -26.04 21.19
C TYR A 214 -0.40 -25.62 21.12
N PRO A 215 -0.89 -25.08 19.98
CA PRO A 215 -2.30 -24.78 19.78
C PRO A 215 -3.21 -26.01 19.91
N GLU A 216 -4.43 -25.83 20.42
CA GLU A 216 -5.42 -26.91 20.57
C GLU A 216 -5.80 -27.57 19.25
N THR A 217 -5.86 -26.79 18.16
CA THR A 217 -6.09 -27.30 16.81
C THR A 217 -5.03 -28.30 16.38
N MET A 218 -3.74 -28.00 16.63
CA MET A 218 -2.64 -28.92 16.34
C MET A 218 -2.73 -30.17 17.20
N LYS A 219 -2.96 -30.04 18.52
CA LYS A 219 -3.11 -31.19 19.42
C LYS A 219 -4.24 -32.12 18.98
N LYS A 220 -5.38 -31.55 18.59
CA LYS A 220 -6.55 -32.29 18.11
C LYS A 220 -6.27 -33.02 16.80
N ASN A 221 -5.71 -32.33 15.81
CA ASN A 221 -5.49 -32.91 14.49
C ASN A 221 -4.35 -33.92 14.53
N VAL A 222 -3.19 -33.55 15.09
CA VAL A 222 -1.98 -34.37 15.08
C VAL A 222 -2.08 -35.55 16.07
N GLY A 223 -2.70 -35.32 17.23
CA GLY A 223 -2.88 -36.33 18.27
C GLY A 223 -1.56 -36.74 18.93
N SER A 224 -1.40 -38.04 19.20
CA SER A 224 -0.24 -38.58 19.93
C SER A 224 1.11 -38.46 19.21
N ARG A 225 1.12 -38.03 17.95
CA ARG A 225 2.34 -37.77 17.17
C ARG A 225 2.99 -36.43 17.51
N LEU A 226 2.22 -35.49 18.08
CA LEU A 226 2.72 -34.20 18.53
C LEU A 226 3.47 -34.40 19.87
N PRO A 227 4.74 -34.00 19.98
CA PRO A 227 5.46 -34.09 21.24
C PRO A 227 4.81 -33.24 22.33
N ILE A 228 4.85 -33.74 23.57
CA ILE A 228 4.25 -33.08 24.73
C ILE A 228 5.36 -32.38 25.51
N PHE A 229 5.20 -31.08 25.78
CA PHE A 229 6.06 -30.37 26.71
C PHE A 229 5.81 -30.89 28.14
N THR A 230 6.87 -31.35 28.80
CA THR A 230 6.82 -31.55 30.26
C THR A 230 6.64 -30.20 30.95
N GLN A 231 6.16 -30.19 32.20
CA GLN A 231 5.99 -28.93 32.94
C GLN A 231 7.28 -28.10 33.03
N SER A 232 8.43 -28.76 33.17
CA SER A 232 9.74 -28.10 33.16
C SER A 232 10.07 -27.46 31.82
N GLU A 233 9.74 -28.12 30.71
CA GLU A 233 10.01 -27.60 29.38
C GLU A 233 9.04 -26.49 28.99
N SER A 234 7.76 -26.64 29.35
CA SER A 234 6.75 -25.60 29.19
C SER A 234 7.18 -24.30 29.90
N ASN A 235 7.66 -24.41 31.14
CA ASN A 235 8.20 -23.28 31.89
C ASN A 235 9.49 -22.71 31.27
N LEU A 236 10.29 -23.54 30.59
CA LEU A 236 11.54 -23.12 29.95
C LEU A 236 11.28 -22.32 28.67
N VAL A 237 10.33 -22.77 27.83
CA VAL A 237 10.02 -22.16 26.53
C VAL A 237 9.15 -20.91 26.70
N LYS A 238 8.26 -20.89 27.70
CA LYS A 238 7.41 -19.72 27.94
C LYS A 238 8.23 -18.48 28.27
N GLY A 239 8.02 -17.42 27.50
CA GLY A 239 8.71 -16.14 27.60
C GLY A 239 10.18 -16.19 27.17
N SER A 240 10.60 -17.19 26.38
CA SER A 240 12.03 -17.36 26.00
C SER A 240 12.52 -16.42 24.90
N ILE A 241 11.64 -15.65 24.27
CA ILE A 241 11.98 -14.64 23.24
C ILE A 241 11.89 -13.22 23.81
N ASP A 242 12.79 -12.35 23.37
CA ASP A 242 12.76 -10.90 23.60
C ASP A 242 12.16 -10.15 22.38
N PHE A 243 12.21 -10.76 21.20
CA PHE A 243 11.62 -10.28 19.95
C PHE A 243 11.31 -11.44 18.99
N LEU A 244 10.44 -11.19 18.01
CA LEU A 244 10.16 -12.10 16.90
C LEU A 244 10.74 -11.56 15.60
N GLY A 245 11.49 -12.40 14.89
CA GLY A 245 11.83 -12.16 13.49
C GLY A 245 10.77 -12.77 12.56
N ILE A 246 10.26 -12.00 11.62
CA ILE A 246 9.31 -12.46 10.60
C ILE A 246 9.98 -12.42 9.23
N ASN A 247 9.90 -13.54 8.52
CA ASN A 247 10.16 -13.61 7.09
C ASN A 247 8.81 -13.68 6.38
N PHE A 248 8.57 -12.81 5.41
CA PHE A 248 7.27 -12.70 4.74
C PHE A 248 7.44 -12.45 3.24
N TYR A 249 6.77 -13.26 2.43
CA TYR A 249 6.84 -13.17 0.97
C TYR A 249 5.51 -13.53 0.30
N PHE A 250 4.99 -14.71 0.62
CA PHE A 250 3.90 -15.35 -0.11
C PHE A 250 2.57 -15.27 0.64
N SER A 251 1.51 -15.21 -0.16
CA SER A 251 0.13 -15.30 0.30
C SER A 251 -0.57 -16.43 -0.43
N PHE A 252 -1.54 -17.07 0.24
CA PHE A 252 -2.26 -18.22 -0.27
C PHE A 252 -3.76 -18.06 -0.04
N TYR A 253 -4.54 -18.46 -1.05
CA TYR A 253 -5.91 -18.86 -0.84
C TYR A 253 -5.96 -20.20 -0.12
N VAL A 254 -6.82 -20.29 0.89
CA VAL A 254 -7.00 -21.47 1.74
C VAL A 254 -8.40 -22.02 1.53
N LYS A 255 -8.47 -23.32 1.24
CA LYS A 255 -9.72 -24.04 1.06
C LYS A 255 -9.82 -25.20 2.04
N ASP A 256 -10.99 -25.40 2.62
CA ASP A 256 -11.25 -26.51 3.54
C ASP A 256 -11.05 -27.87 2.87
N ASN A 257 -10.27 -28.76 3.51
CA ASN A 257 -10.08 -30.13 3.04
C ASN A 257 -10.09 -31.13 4.21
N PRO A 258 -11.27 -31.41 4.79
CA PRO A 258 -11.40 -32.29 5.95
C PRO A 258 -11.14 -33.76 5.58
N ARG A 259 -11.14 -34.11 4.28
CA ARG A 259 -10.90 -35.48 3.82
C ARG A 259 -9.48 -35.96 4.11
N SER A 260 -8.52 -35.04 4.11
CA SER A 260 -7.14 -35.31 4.49
C SER A 260 -7.01 -35.95 5.89
N LEU A 261 -7.89 -35.59 6.83
CA LEU A 261 -7.88 -36.16 8.18
C LEU A 261 -8.29 -37.64 8.23
N TYR A 262 -8.95 -38.18 7.20
CA TYR A 262 -9.27 -39.61 7.10
C TYR A 262 -8.13 -40.46 6.54
N ILE A 263 -7.06 -39.84 6.03
CA ILE A 263 -5.86 -40.56 5.60
C ILE A 263 -5.21 -41.16 6.85
N LYS A 264 -4.84 -42.44 6.78
CA LYS A 264 -4.30 -43.18 7.93
C LYS A 264 -2.90 -42.70 8.31
N GLU A 265 -2.04 -42.51 7.33
CA GLU A 265 -0.68 -41.97 7.48
C GLU A 265 -0.65 -40.58 6.89
N ARG A 266 -0.57 -39.57 7.75
CA ARG A 266 -0.69 -38.16 7.37
C ARG A 266 0.65 -37.46 7.52
N ASP A 267 1.02 -36.68 6.52
CA ASP A 267 2.11 -35.72 6.59
C ASP A 267 1.65 -34.44 7.31
N TYR A 268 2.55 -33.47 7.47
CA TYR A 268 2.24 -32.19 8.11
C TYR A 268 1.13 -31.45 7.36
N ALA A 269 1.20 -31.40 6.02
CA ALA A 269 0.20 -30.74 5.17
C ALA A 269 -1.22 -31.34 5.36
N ALA A 270 -1.35 -32.67 5.41
CA ALA A 270 -2.62 -33.34 5.63
C ALA A 270 -3.19 -33.08 7.05
N ASP A 271 -2.34 -32.86 8.05
CA ASP A 271 -2.80 -32.52 9.41
C ASP A 271 -3.39 -31.10 9.52
N VAL A 272 -2.99 -30.16 8.65
CA VAL A 272 -3.62 -28.82 8.57
C VAL A 272 -5.09 -28.91 8.14
N ALA A 273 -5.40 -29.91 7.32
CA ALA A 273 -6.70 -30.13 6.71
C ALA A 273 -7.19 -28.98 5.82
N ALA A 274 -6.27 -28.41 5.03
CA ALA A 274 -6.56 -27.35 4.08
C ALA A 274 -5.76 -27.51 2.78
N GLU A 275 -6.32 -27.01 1.68
CA GLU A 275 -5.63 -26.86 0.39
C GLU A 275 -5.11 -25.42 0.28
N PHE A 276 -3.84 -25.27 -0.10
CA PHE A 276 -3.20 -23.98 -0.33
C PHE A 276 -3.04 -23.72 -1.83
N ILE A 277 -3.55 -22.58 -2.28
CA ILE A 277 -3.43 -22.12 -3.67
C ILE A 277 -2.69 -20.80 -3.63
N VAL A 278 -1.57 -20.69 -4.35
CA VAL A 278 -0.78 -19.44 -4.40
C VAL A 278 -1.71 -18.30 -4.79
N TYR A 279 -1.68 -17.22 -4.03
CA TYR A 279 -2.43 -16.02 -4.36
C TYR A 279 -1.81 -15.41 -5.62
N THR A 280 -2.49 -15.46 -6.76
CA THR A 280 -2.03 -14.81 -8.00
C THR A 280 -2.99 -13.69 -8.37
N THR A 281 -2.47 -12.51 -8.72
CA THR A 281 -3.27 -11.50 -9.42
C THR A 281 -3.29 -11.85 -10.91
N ASN A 282 -4.37 -11.54 -11.63
CA ASN A 282 -4.51 -11.81 -13.07
C ASN A 282 -3.43 -11.15 -13.97
N GLU A 283 -2.54 -10.34 -13.38
CA GLU A 283 -1.50 -9.55 -14.04
C GLU A 283 -0.06 -9.91 -13.63
N ALA A 284 0.14 -10.73 -12.59
CA ALA A 284 1.49 -11.13 -12.18
C ALA A 284 2.06 -12.16 -13.16
N SER A 285 3.23 -11.87 -13.73
CA SER A 285 4.01 -12.89 -14.44
C SER A 285 4.30 -14.05 -13.47
N THR A 286 4.41 -15.28 -13.99
CA THR A 286 4.68 -16.49 -13.18
C THR A 286 5.99 -16.43 -12.38
N ASP A 287 6.82 -15.42 -12.64
CA ASP A 287 8.16 -15.26 -12.09
C ASP A 287 8.25 -14.22 -10.97
N GLU A 288 7.20 -13.43 -10.73
CA GLU A 288 7.17 -12.39 -9.68
C GLU A 288 6.32 -12.81 -8.47
N ILE A 289 6.80 -12.47 -7.28
CA ILE A 289 6.03 -12.64 -6.04
C ILE A 289 4.94 -11.56 -5.98
N PRO A 290 3.66 -11.94 -5.81
CA PRO A 290 2.55 -11.00 -5.69
C PRO A 290 2.73 -10.00 -4.54
N ILE A 291 2.44 -8.73 -4.82
CA ILE A 291 2.49 -7.66 -3.82
C ILE A 291 1.17 -7.67 -3.01
N THR A 292 1.22 -8.14 -1.76
CA THR A 292 0.03 -8.29 -0.90
C THR A 292 0.24 -7.71 0.52
N PRO A 293 0.69 -6.46 0.68
CA PRO A 293 1.03 -5.89 2.00
C PRO A 293 -0.14 -5.91 3.01
N TRP A 294 -1.39 -5.85 2.54
CA TRP A 294 -2.58 -5.96 3.39
C TRP A 294 -2.69 -7.33 4.10
N THR A 295 -2.15 -8.40 3.53
CA THR A 295 -2.11 -9.71 4.18
C THR A 295 -1.06 -9.76 5.29
N LEU A 296 0.08 -9.07 5.12
CA LEU A 296 1.06 -8.88 6.20
C LEU A 296 0.44 -8.07 7.34
N GLN A 297 -0.30 -7.01 7.02
CA GLN A 297 -1.03 -6.25 8.05
C GLN A 297 -2.01 -7.15 8.82
N GLY A 298 -2.86 -7.91 8.11
CA GLY A 298 -3.79 -8.84 8.75
C GLY A 298 -3.11 -9.91 9.60
N LEU A 299 -1.94 -10.41 9.16
CA LEU A 299 -1.09 -11.29 9.95
C LEU A 299 -0.63 -10.61 11.24
N LEU A 300 -0.04 -9.41 11.16
CA LEU A 300 0.47 -8.72 12.35
C LEU A 300 -0.67 -8.33 13.30
N ASP A 301 -1.83 -7.94 12.78
CA ASP A 301 -3.04 -7.69 13.58
C ASP A 301 -3.46 -8.96 14.34
N SER A 302 -3.48 -10.12 13.66
CA SER A 302 -3.77 -11.41 14.28
C SER A 302 -2.76 -11.76 15.38
N LEU A 303 -1.46 -11.64 15.10
CA LEU A 303 -0.41 -11.90 16.08
C LEU A 303 -0.53 -10.99 17.31
N LYS A 304 -0.76 -9.69 17.09
CA LYS A 304 -0.96 -8.71 18.16
C LYS A 304 -2.18 -9.04 19.02
N ASN A 305 -3.28 -9.50 18.40
CA ASN A 305 -4.49 -9.86 19.12
C ASN A 305 -4.34 -11.15 19.95
N ILE A 306 -3.64 -12.16 19.43
CA ILE A 306 -3.50 -13.47 20.08
C ILE A 306 -2.40 -13.45 21.15
N TYR A 307 -1.25 -12.86 20.84
CA TYR A 307 -0.02 -12.97 21.65
C TYR A 307 0.39 -11.66 22.32
N GLY A 308 -0.28 -10.55 21.99
CA GLY A 308 0.09 -9.21 22.43
C GLY A 308 1.10 -8.51 21.50
N ASN A 309 1.37 -7.25 21.79
CA ASN A 309 2.22 -6.38 20.97
C ASN A 309 3.71 -6.52 21.36
N PHE A 310 4.33 -7.66 21.07
CA PHE A 310 5.76 -7.86 21.33
C PHE A 310 6.62 -7.28 20.19
N PRO A 311 7.92 -6.97 20.43
CA PRO A 311 8.80 -6.41 19.42
C PRO A 311 8.97 -7.32 18.20
N ILE A 312 8.73 -6.78 17.00
CA ILE A 312 8.82 -7.50 15.72
C ILE A 312 9.93 -6.90 14.86
N TYR A 313 10.71 -7.75 14.21
CA TYR A 313 11.60 -7.35 13.12
C TYR A 313 11.18 -8.09 11.86
N ILE A 314 10.96 -7.37 10.75
CA ILE A 314 10.83 -7.99 9.44
C ILE A 314 12.25 -8.36 8.99
N HIS A 315 12.65 -9.60 9.25
CA HIS A 315 14.01 -10.09 9.03
C HIS A 315 14.31 -10.41 7.58
N GLU A 316 13.28 -10.76 6.81
CA GLU A 316 13.38 -11.01 5.39
C GLU A 316 12.08 -10.63 4.68
N ASN A 317 12.22 -9.82 3.63
CA ASN A 317 11.17 -9.44 2.69
C ASN A 317 11.85 -8.97 1.40
N GLY A 318 11.32 -9.33 0.25
CA GLY A 318 11.94 -9.00 -1.03
C GLY A 318 11.24 -9.60 -2.24
N GLN A 319 11.71 -9.23 -3.42
CA GLN A 319 11.19 -9.69 -4.71
C GLN A 319 12.28 -10.47 -5.44
N GLN A 320 11.89 -11.58 -6.06
CA GLN A 320 12.77 -12.37 -6.90
C GLN A 320 12.85 -11.80 -8.33
N THR A 321 14.01 -11.96 -8.96
CA THR A 321 14.19 -11.70 -10.39
C THR A 321 15.06 -12.81 -10.99
N HIS A 322 14.75 -13.22 -12.22
CA HIS A 322 15.63 -14.11 -12.99
C HIS A 322 17.06 -13.56 -13.05
N ARG A 323 18.06 -14.42 -12.94
CA ARG A 323 19.45 -13.98 -12.86
C ARG A 323 19.98 -13.35 -14.15
N ASN A 324 19.41 -13.72 -15.29
CA ASN A 324 19.75 -13.16 -16.60
C ASN A 324 18.95 -11.88 -16.92
N SER A 325 18.13 -11.39 -15.97
CA SER A 325 17.36 -10.16 -16.16
C SER A 325 18.25 -8.93 -16.16
N SER A 326 17.69 -7.80 -16.61
CA SER A 326 18.33 -6.48 -16.48
C SER A 326 18.68 -6.16 -15.03
N LEU A 327 19.74 -5.34 -14.84
CA LEU A 327 20.04 -4.69 -13.56
C LEU A 327 19.00 -3.61 -13.19
N GLU A 328 18.14 -3.23 -14.14
CA GLU A 328 16.95 -2.39 -13.92
C GLU A 328 15.78 -3.21 -13.37
N ASP A 329 15.91 -3.62 -12.11
CA ASP A 329 15.01 -4.52 -11.39
C ASP A 329 13.78 -3.84 -10.80
N TRP A 330 12.99 -3.20 -11.66
CA TRP A 330 11.76 -2.48 -11.32
C TRP A 330 10.78 -3.22 -10.39
N PRO A 331 10.47 -4.50 -10.62
CA PRO A 331 9.58 -5.24 -9.74
C PRO A 331 10.03 -5.23 -8.27
N ARG A 332 11.34 -5.24 -8.02
CA ARG A 332 11.90 -5.19 -6.67
C ARG A 332 11.68 -3.84 -6.01
N ILE A 333 11.83 -2.75 -6.75
CA ILE A 333 11.54 -1.40 -6.21
C ILE A 333 10.06 -1.27 -5.84
N ASN A 334 9.16 -1.66 -6.75
CA ASN A 334 7.71 -1.59 -6.52
C ASN A 334 7.31 -2.42 -5.29
N TYR A 335 7.85 -3.64 -5.18
CA TYR A 335 7.62 -4.50 -4.02
C TYR A 335 8.09 -3.85 -2.72
N LEU A 336 9.35 -3.38 -2.67
CA LEU A 336 9.90 -2.77 -1.45
C LEU A 336 9.13 -1.50 -1.06
N GLN A 337 8.71 -0.68 -2.02
CA GLN A 337 7.90 0.51 -1.74
C GLN A 337 6.58 0.19 -1.07
N GLU A 338 5.84 -0.78 -1.60
CA GLU A 338 4.52 -1.16 -1.08
C GLU A 338 4.62 -1.76 0.33
N TYR A 339 5.60 -2.65 0.58
CA TYR A 339 5.79 -3.23 1.92
C TYR A 339 6.36 -2.23 2.93
N ILE A 340 7.35 -1.42 2.58
CA ILE A 340 7.90 -0.39 3.48
C ILE A 340 6.83 0.68 3.79
N GLY A 341 6.06 1.09 2.79
CA GLY A 341 4.94 2.03 2.97
C GLY A 341 3.86 1.46 3.88
N SER A 342 3.49 0.19 3.69
CA SER A 342 2.53 -0.48 4.57
C SER A 342 3.04 -0.64 6.00
N ILE A 343 4.33 -0.92 6.20
CA ILE A 343 4.94 -0.97 7.54
C ILE A 343 4.85 0.39 8.23
N LEU A 344 5.04 1.50 7.51
CA LEU A 344 4.84 2.84 8.06
C LEU A 344 3.39 3.03 8.57
N HIS A 345 2.40 2.52 7.83
CA HIS A 345 1.01 2.53 8.27
C HIS A 345 0.81 1.66 9.53
N MET A 346 1.36 0.45 9.56
CA MET A 346 1.29 -0.44 10.73
C MET A 346 1.95 0.17 11.98
N LEU A 347 3.08 0.85 11.82
CA LEU A 347 3.75 1.59 12.90
C LEU A 347 2.85 2.69 13.46
N ARG A 348 2.16 3.45 12.59
CA ARG A 348 1.18 4.46 13.01
C ARG A 348 -0.01 3.84 13.74
N ASN A 349 -0.40 2.62 13.38
CA ASN A 349 -1.45 1.84 14.05
C ASN A 349 -0.96 1.12 15.34
N GLY A 350 0.23 1.47 15.82
CA GLY A 350 0.74 1.00 17.12
C GLY A 350 1.23 -0.44 17.13
N HIS A 351 1.64 -1.00 15.98
CA HIS A 351 2.44 -2.23 15.94
C HIS A 351 3.87 -1.97 16.38
N ASP A 352 4.45 -2.85 17.20
CA ASP A 352 5.82 -2.69 17.72
C ASP A 352 6.89 -3.22 16.74
N ILE A 353 6.92 -2.69 15.52
CA ILE A 353 7.89 -3.07 14.49
C ILE A 353 9.18 -2.27 14.68
N ARG A 354 10.32 -2.96 14.85
CA ARG A 354 11.61 -2.38 15.23
C ARG A 354 12.64 -2.35 14.10
N GLY A 355 12.38 -3.02 12.99
CA GLY A 355 13.27 -2.98 11.84
C GLY A 355 12.75 -3.75 10.64
N TYR A 356 13.33 -3.44 9.48
CA TYR A 356 13.03 -4.03 8.19
C TYR A 356 14.33 -4.36 7.46
N PHE A 357 14.51 -5.63 7.14
CA PHE A 357 15.69 -6.18 6.50
C PHE A 357 15.32 -6.72 5.13
N VAL A 358 15.86 -6.10 4.08
CA VAL A 358 15.68 -6.56 2.71
C VAL A 358 16.42 -7.89 2.51
N TRP A 359 15.71 -8.90 2.06
CA TRP A 359 16.33 -10.09 1.47
C TRP A 359 16.45 -9.88 -0.04
N SER A 360 17.65 -9.78 -0.60
CA SER A 360 18.96 -9.90 0.06
C SER A 360 19.88 -8.74 -0.31
N PHE A 361 20.93 -8.54 0.48
CA PHE A 361 21.88 -7.45 0.23
C PHE A 361 22.60 -7.64 -1.12
N MET A 362 22.98 -8.86 -1.47
CA MET A 362 23.62 -9.21 -2.74
C MET A 362 23.08 -10.55 -3.23
N ASP A 363 23.26 -10.87 -4.51
CA ASP A 363 22.85 -12.17 -5.04
C ASP A 363 23.59 -13.28 -4.30
N VAL A 364 22.83 -14.25 -3.81
CA VAL A 364 23.33 -15.42 -3.07
C VAL A 364 22.96 -16.70 -3.82
N PHE A 365 23.36 -17.84 -3.25
CA PHE A 365 22.83 -19.13 -3.67
C PHE A 365 21.46 -19.32 -3.01
N GLU A 366 20.39 -19.20 -3.79
CA GLU A 366 19.02 -19.39 -3.32
C GLU A 366 18.76 -20.89 -3.21
N LEU A 367 18.54 -21.40 -2.00
CA LEU A 367 18.58 -22.84 -1.72
C LEU A 367 17.62 -23.66 -2.61
N LEU A 368 16.48 -23.08 -3.00
CA LEU A 368 15.43 -23.76 -3.77
C LEU A 368 15.56 -23.62 -5.29
N SER A 369 16.22 -22.56 -5.75
CA SER A 369 16.33 -22.22 -7.18
C SER A 369 17.77 -22.10 -7.66
N GLY A 370 18.73 -22.45 -6.80
CA GLY A 370 20.16 -22.32 -7.04
C GLY A 370 20.55 -20.89 -7.39
N TYR A 371 21.01 -20.69 -8.62
CA TYR A 371 21.33 -19.37 -9.15
C TYR A 371 20.40 -18.96 -10.29
N GLU A 372 19.24 -19.59 -10.45
CA GLU A 372 18.28 -19.23 -11.48
C GLU A 372 17.57 -17.91 -11.14
N PHE A 373 17.14 -17.77 -9.89
CA PHE A 373 16.54 -16.56 -9.34
C PHE A 373 17.49 -15.85 -8.37
N THR A 374 17.27 -14.55 -8.21
CA THR A 374 18.08 -13.68 -7.36
C THR A 374 17.19 -12.74 -6.56
N TYR A 375 17.57 -12.46 -5.32
CA TYR A 375 16.92 -11.47 -4.45
C TYR A 375 17.80 -10.24 -4.15
N GLY A 376 19.07 -10.28 -4.57
CA GLY A 376 20.08 -9.31 -4.17
C GLY A 376 19.85 -7.90 -4.69
N LEU A 377 20.14 -6.89 -3.86
CA LEU A 377 20.29 -5.49 -4.28
C LEU A 377 21.55 -5.30 -5.15
N TYR A 378 22.59 -6.10 -4.94
CA TYR A 378 23.78 -6.15 -5.78
C TYR A 378 23.82 -7.46 -6.58
N TYR A 379 23.95 -7.33 -7.90
CA TYR A 379 24.23 -8.47 -8.77
C TYR A 379 25.65 -9.00 -8.57
N ILE A 380 25.80 -10.32 -8.57
CA ILE A 380 27.10 -11.00 -8.54
C ILE A 380 27.35 -11.72 -9.87
N ASP A 381 28.36 -11.26 -10.60
CA ASP A 381 28.85 -11.97 -11.78
C ASP A 381 29.71 -13.17 -11.36
N LEU A 382 29.14 -14.38 -11.46
CA LEU A 382 29.87 -15.61 -11.12
C LEU A 382 30.92 -16.00 -12.18
N LYS A 383 30.93 -15.35 -13.36
CA LYS A 383 31.97 -15.55 -14.37
C LYS A 383 33.19 -14.67 -14.11
N ASP A 384 33.02 -13.58 -13.37
CA ASP A 384 34.11 -12.73 -12.92
C ASP A 384 34.83 -13.41 -11.74
N PRO A 385 36.14 -13.73 -11.84
CA PRO A 385 36.88 -14.35 -10.73
C PRO A 385 36.97 -13.46 -9.49
N THR A 386 36.73 -12.15 -9.61
CA THR A 386 36.66 -11.22 -8.48
C THR A 386 35.29 -11.21 -7.80
N LEU A 387 34.29 -11.85 -8.40
CA LEU A 387 32.89 -11.84 -7.95
C LEU A 387 32.37 -10.41 -7.73
N ARG A 388 32.65 -9.52 -8.69
CA ARG A 388 32.35 -8.09 -8.57
C ARG A 388 30.88 -7.83 -8.20
N ARG A 389 30.66 -6.95 -7.22
CA ARG A 389 29.32 -6.47 -6.82
C ARG A 389 28.88 -5.36 -7.78
N GLN A 390 27.83 -5.61 -8.55
CA GLN A 390 27.25 -4.61 -9.45
C GLN A 390 25.93 -4.11 -8.87
N PRO A 391 25.76 -2.80 -8.60
CA PRO A 391 24.51 -2.30 -8.04
C PRO A 391 23.37 -2.49 -9.04
N LYS A 392 22.27 -3.11 -8.59
CA LYS A 392 21.00 -3.05 -9.30
C LYS A 392 20.33 -1.70 -9.04
N LEU A 393 19.27 -1.41 -9.78
CA LEU A 393 18.51 -0.18 -9.61
C LEU A 393 17.88 -0.07 -8.22
N SER A 394 17.41 -1.20 -7.68
CA SER A 394 16.91 -1.31 -6.30
C SER A 394 17.95 -0.92 -5.24
N SER A 395 19.24 -1.22 -5.45
CA SER A 395 20.33 -0.77 -4.57
C SER A 395 20.43 0.76 -4.54
N VAL A 396 20.35 1.40 -5.71
CA VAL A 396 20.38 2.86 -5.83
C VAL A 396 19.16 3.48 -5.17
N TRP A 397 17.97 2.92 -5.41
CA TRP A 397 16.72 3.35 -4.80
C TRP A 397 16.79 3.27 -3.27
N TYR A 398 17.15 2.10 -2.73
CA TYR A 398 17.17 1.84 -1.29
C TYR A 398 18.23 2.70 -0.59
N SER A 399 19.40 2.90 -1.23
CA SER A 399 20.42 3.80 -0.71
C SER A 399 19.94 5.25 -0.62
N ASN A 400 19.20 5.75 -1.62
CA ASN A 400 18.65 7.10 -1.57
C ASN A 400 17.58 7.23 -0.49
N PHE A 401 16.70 6.25 -0.36
CA PHE A 401 15.68 6.17 0.68
C PHE A 401 16.30 6.28 2.08
N LEU A 402 17.27 5.41 2.40
CA LEU A 402 17.90 5.37 3.73
C LEU A 402 18.73 6.64 4.04
N ASN A 403 19.34 7.25 3.04
CA ASN A 403 20.13 8.48 3.23
C ASN A 403 19.29 9.77 3.19
N ASN A 404 17.96 9.69 3.15
CA ASN A 404 17.07 10.84 2.98
C ASN A 404 17.46 11.72 1.78
N ARG A 405 17.95 11.11 0.70
CA ARG A 405 18.28 11.83 -0.54
C ARG A 405 17.06 11.83 -1.43
N THR A 406 16.79 12.97 -2.06
CA THR A 406 15.86 13.01 -3.19
C THR A 406 16.34 12.00 -4.22
N MET A 407 15.46 11.07 -4.58
CA MET A 407 15.75 10.11 -5.64
C MET A 407 16.11 10.84 -6.94
N ASP A 408 16.97 10.22 -7.74
CA ASP A 408 17.13 10.64 -9.14
C ASP A 408 15.75 10.58 -9.83
N PRO A 409 15.23 11.69 -10.37
CA PRO A 409 13.96 11.73 -11.08
C PRO A 409 13.87 10.75 -12.23
N MET A 410 14.99 10.27 -12.82
CA MET A 410 14.95 9.15 -13.77
C MET A 410 14.33 7.91 -13.17
N VAL A 411 14.77 7.59 -11.96
CA VAL A 411 14.34 6.43 -11.21
C VAL A 411 12.95 6.71 -10.64
N ALA A 412 12.70 7.91 -10.11
CA ALA A 412 11.36 8.27 -9.60
C ALA A 412 10.30 8.22 -10.71
N MET A 413 10.63 8.64 -11.93
CA MET A 413 9.71 8.66 -13.05
C MET A 413 9.50 7.34 -13.76
N GLN A 414 10.49 6.47 -13.78
CA GLN A 414 10.27 5.11 -14.26
C GLN A 414 9.44 4.28 -13.25
N ILE A 415 9.52 4.58 -11.93
CA ILE A 415 8.53 4.10 -10.93
C ILE A 415 7.14 4.60 -11.32
N GLU A 416 6.97 5.91 -11.49
CA GLU A 416 5.69 6.54 -11.81
C GLU A 416 5.10 6.06 -13.15
N LYS A 417 5.94 5.79 -14.16
CA LYS A 417 5.51 5.28 -15.47
C LYS A 417 5.07 3.81 -15.46
N LYS A 418 5.70 2.96 -14.64
CA LYS A 418 5.38 1.51 -14.57
C LYS A 418 4.40 1.16 -13.46
N ASN A 419 4.16 2.10 -12.54
CA ASN A 419 3.24 1.93 -11.42
C ASN A 419 2.35 3.20 -11.32
N PRO A 420 1.32 3.33 -12.18
CA PRO A 420 0.53 4.56 -12.32
C PRO A 420 -0.33 4.91 -11.09
N TYR A 421 -0.16 4.19 -9.97
CA TYR A 421 -0.95 4.32 -8.74
C TYR A 421 -0.29 5.13 -7.62
N TYR A 422 0.89 5.72 -7.80
CA TYR A 422 1.51 6.57 -6.77
C TYR A 422 2.00 7.92 -7.31
N ILE A 423 1.43 9.02 -6.79
CA ILE A 423 1.91 10.40 -6.98
C ILE A 423 2.08 11.05 -5.60
N MET A 424 3.32 11.28 -5.14
CA MET A 424 3.97 12.59 -4.90
C MET A 424 5.22 12.47 -3.98
N PRO A 425 6.36 13.14 -4.29
CA PRO A 425 7.60 13.05 -3.50
C PRO A 425 7.82 14.18 -2.49
N PHE A 426 8.35 13.80 -1.33
CA PHE A 426 8.93 14.65 -0.28
C PHE A 426 10.37 15.10 -0.63
N ASN A 427 10.70 16.39 -0.46
CA ASN A 427 11.78 16.89 0.42
C ASN A 427 12.20 18.34 0.14
N ASN A 428 12.20 19.18 1.20
CA ASN A 428 13.39 19.88 1.72
C ASN A 428 13.04 21.02 2.71
N VAL A 429 12.85 20.72 4.02
CA VAL A 429 13.11 21.72 5.09
C VAL A 429 13.52 21.01 6.40
N ILE A 430 14.74 20.49 6.50
CA ILE A 430 15.40 20.33 7.82
C ILE A 430 16.81 20.91 7.73
N ARG A 431 16.87 22.24 7.80
CA ARG A 431 18.12 22.93 8.11
C ARG A 431 17.84 24.18 8.95
N ARG A 432 17.47 23.95 10.22
CA ARG A 432 17.78 24.79 11.40
C ARG A 432 16.82 24.44 12.54
N ARG A 433 17.33 23.76 13.58
CA ARG A 433 17.16 24.11 15.01
C ARG A 433 17.82 23.05 15.89
N ARG A 434 19.14 23.19 16.06
CA ARG A 434 19.83 22.78 17.30
C ARG A 434 20.11 24.06 18.08
N ARG A 435 19.39 24.33 19.16
CA ARG A 435 19.96 24.85 20.43
C ARG A 435 18.91 25.14 21.52
N MET A 436 19.22 24.65 22.71
CA MET A 436 18.73 25.02 24.06
C MET A 436 17.31 24.50 24.38
N TRP A 437 17.01 23.86 25.52
CA TRP A 437 17.48 24.10 26.89
C TRP A 437 17.63 22.78 27.69
N LYS A 438 18.64 22.75 28.58
CA LYS A 438 18.77 21.78 29.68
C LYS A 438 18.04 22.32 30.93
N LYS A 439 17.62 21.37 31.77
CA LYS A 439 17.42 21.38 33.24
C LYS A 439 15.98 21.45 33.77
N GLY A 440 15.58 20.32 34.36
CA GLY A 440 14.92 20.24 35.66
C GLY A 440 13.40 20.15 35.65
N PHE A 441 12.84 18.97 35.98
CA PHE A 441 12.15 18.72 37.26
C PHE A 441 11.55 17.31 37.28
N VAL A 442 12.00 16.48 38.23
CA VAL A 442 11.78 15.01 38.35
C VAL A 442 10.61 14.65 39.29
N VAL A 443 9.56 15.46 39.40
CA VAL A 443 8.50 15.20 40.42
C VAL A 443 7.07 15.25 39.89
N VAL A 444 6.87 15.44 38.58
CA VAL A 444 5.52 15.47 37.97
C VAL A 444 5.16 14.17 37.23
N GLU A 445 6.13 13.31 36.93
CA GLU A 445 5.89 12.05 36.19
C GLU A 445 5.13 10.98 36.99
N LEU A 446 5.25 10.94 38.32
CA LEU A 446 4.61 9.90 39.14
C LEU A 446 3.11 10.14 39.40
N LEU A 447 2.60 11.35 39.17
CA LEU A 447 1.17 11.69 39.34
C LEU A 447 0.39 11.70 38.02
N LEU A 448 1.06 11.84 36.87
CA LEU A 448 0.45 11.63 35.55
C LEU A 448 0.28 10.14 35.21
N LEU A 449 1.14 9.27 35.74
CA LEU A 449 1.08 7.82 35.51
C LEU A 449 -0.12 7.11 36.17
N LEU A 450 -0.77 7.73 37.17
CA LEU A 450 -1.95 7.17 37.86
C LEU A 450 -3.29 7.68 37.30
N VAL A 451 -3.27 8.70 36.44
CA VAL A 451 -4.47 9.21 35.74
C VAL A 451 -4.49 8.74 34.27
N CYS A 452 -3.37 8.26 33.73
CA CYS A 452 -3.29 7.67 32.39
C CYS A 452 -3.70 6.18 32.30
N SER A 453 -4.02 5.50 33.40
CA SER A 453 -4.45 4.09 33.41
C SER A 453 -5.96 3.88 33.13
N SER A 454 -6.69 4.91 32.71
CA SER A 454 -8.11 4.79 32.32
C SER A 454 -8.50 5.59 31.08
N VAL A 455 -7.55 6.03 30.26
CA VAL A 455 -7.86 6.43 28.88
C VAL A 455 -7.46 5.25 28.01
N LEU A 456 -8.46 4.54 27.50
CA LEU A 456 -8.30 3.62 26.37
C LEU A 456 -7.41 4.32 25.33
N LEU A 457 -6.19 3.81 25.13
CA LEU A 457 -5.43 4.06 23.91
C LEU A 457 -6.15 3.32 22.79
N VAL A 458 -7.24 3.92 22.30
CA VAL A 458 -7.75 3.65 20.97
C VAL A 458 -6.64 4.03 20.01
N VAL A 459 -6.25 3.07 19.16
CA VAL A 459 -5.33 3.29 18.05
C VAL A 459 -5.93 4.40 17.17
N ASP A 460 -5.37 5.59 17.17
CA ASP A 460 -5.91 6.73 16.42
C ASP A 460 -5.59 6.53 14.92
N GLY A 461 -6.54 5.92 14.19
CA GLY A 461 -6.62 6.05 12.74
C GLY A 461 -6.94 7.50 12.35
N LEU A 462 -6.86 7.82 11.05
CA LEU A 462 -7.19 9.13 10.49
C LEU A 462 -8.56 9.64 11.00
N ARG A 463 -8.60 10.84 11.60
CA ARG A 463 -9.83 11.42 12.16
C ARG A 463 -10.22 12.74 11.50
N ARG A 464 -11.53 12.94 11.35
CA ARG A 464 -12.09 14.18 10.77
C ARG A 464 -11.80 15.40 11.66
N ASP A 465 -11.67 15.24 12.98
CA ASP A 465 -11.33 16.33 13.91
C ASP A 465 -9.85 16.79 13.85
N GLU A 466 -8.99 16.09 13.11
CA GLU A 466 -7.65 16.58 12.80
C GLU A 466 -7.66 17.73 11.78
N TYR A 467 -8.76 17.89 11.04
CA TYR A 467 -8.96 18.98 10.09
C TYR A 467 -9.65 20.18 10.76
N PRO A 468 -9.37 21.41 10.29
CA PRO A 468 -10.08 22.59 10.77
C PRO A 468 -11.62 22.41 10.68
N PRO A 469 -12.40 22.92 11.65
CA PRO A 469 -13.86 22.80 11.63
C PRO A 469 -14.50 23.29 10.32
N GLN A 470 -13.92 24.33 9.72
CA GLN A 470 -14.34 24.94 8.45
C GLN A 470 -13.91 24.16 7.20
N PHE A 471 -13.09 23.10 7.32
CA PHE A 471 -12.68 22.29 6.19
C PHE A 471 -13.86 21.49 5.64
N VAL A 472 -14.13 21.62 4.35
CA VAL A 472 -15.31 21.03 3.71
C VAL A 472 -14.95 19.66 3.14
N PHE A 473 -15.61 18.61 3.62
CA PHE A 473 -15.62 17.32 2.94
C PHE A 473 -16.94 17.17 2.19
N GLY A 474 -16.86 16.85 0.90
CA GLY A 474 -18.02 16.72 0.03
C GLY A 474 -17.89 15.58 -0.98
N ALA A 475 -18.90 15.47 -1.83
CA ALA A 475 -18.90 14.61 -3.01
C ALA A 475 -19.48 15.40 -4.20
N SER A 476 -19.03 15.04 -5.39
CA SER A 476 -19.35 15.76 -6.62
C SER A 476 -20.19 14.95 -7.59
N THR A 477 -20.93 15.67 -8.44
CA THR A 477 -21.77 15.15 -9.52
C THR A 477 -21.78 16.13 -10.70
N SER A 478 -22.08 15.63 -11.91
CA SER A 478 -22.19 16.43 -13.13
C SER A 478 -23.56 16.26 -13.78
N ALA A 479 -24.26 17.36 -14.11
CA ALA A 479 -25.66 17.35 -14.56
C ALA A 479 -25.96 16.31 -15.65
N TYR A 480 -25.21 16.31 -16.76
CA TYR A 480 -25.43 15.36 -17.84
C TYR A 480 -25.20 13.90 -17.42
N GLN A 481 -24.27 13.66 -16.48
CA GLN A 481 -23.92 12.33 -16.04
C GLN A 481 -24.89 11.75 -14.99
N VAL A 482 -25.78 12.58 -14.42
CA VAL A 482 -26.64 12.20 -13.28
C VAL A 482 -28.14 12.41 -13.49
N GLU A 483 -28.58 13.41 -14.27
CA GLU A 483 -29.98 13.86 -14.26
C GLU A 483 -30.96 12.79 -14.76
N GLY A 484 -30.74 12.19 -15.93
CA GLY A 484 -31.57 11.09 -16.44
C GLY A 484 -32.94 11.47 -17.03
N ALA A 485 -33.18 12.77 -17.27
CA ALA A 485 -34.43 13.32 -17.79
C ALA A 485 -34.18 14.10 -19.10
N ALA A 486 -33.64 13.41 -20.12
CA ALA A 486 -33.03 14.04 -21.29
C ALA A 486 -34.01 14.85 -22.18
N ASP A 487 -35.29 14.51 -22.24
CA ASP A 487 -36.30 15.23 -23.05
C ASP A 487 -37.59 15.54 -22.26
N GLU A 488 -37.45 15.74 -20.94
CA GLU A 488 -38.57 16.03 -20.05
C GLU A 488 -38.61 17.51 -19.64
N ASP A 489 -39.80 17.96 -19.19
CA ASP A 489 -40.04 19.27 -18.57
C ASP A 489 -39.47 20.50 -19.31
N GLY A 490 -39.33 20.37 -20.64
CA GLY A 490 -38.85 21.44 -21.51
C GLY A 490 -37.34 21.53 -21.67
N ARG A 491 -36.56 20.55 -21.18
CA ARG A 491 -35.14 20.38 -21.54
C ARG A 491 -35.01 20.28 -23.07
N LYS A 492 -33.94 20.83 -23.63
CA LYS A 492 -33.60 20.69 -25.04
C LYS A 492 -32.25 19.98 -25.20
N PRO A 493 -32.01 19.28 -26.32
CA PRO A 493 -30.76 18.59 -26.55
C PRO A 493 -29.56 19.54 -26.38
N SER A 494 -28.58 19.08 -25.62
CA SER A 494 -27.25 19.67 -25.51
C SER A 494 -26.32 19.06 -26.56
N ILE A 495 -25.10 19.61 -26.65
CA ILE A 495 -24.04 19.03 -27.50
C ILE A 495 -23.68 17.61 -27.07
N TRP A 496 -23.87 17.27 -25.79
CA TRP A 496 -23.61 15.94 -25.26
C TRP A 496 -24.64 14.92 -25.75
N ASP A 497 -25.93 15.27 -25.78
CA ASP A 497 -26.98 14.39 -26.31
C ASP A 497 -26.71 14.07 -27.79
N THR A 498 -26.41 15.10 -28.59
CA THR A 498 -26.09 14.90 -30.02
C THR A 498 -24.84 14.04 -30.20
N TYR A 499 -23.81 14.25 -29.38
CA TYR A 499 -22.55 13.52 -29.44
C TYR A 499 -22.73 12.05 -29.03
N ALA A 500 -23.46 11.79 -27.95
CA ALA A 500 -23.69 10.45 -27.41
C ALA A 500 -24.62 9.63 -28.31
N HIS A 501 -25.73 10.22 -28.79
CA HIS A 501 -26.66 9.57 -29.74
C HIS A 501 -26.04 9.31 -31.12
N ALA A 502 -25.06 10.13 -31.54
CA ALA A 502 -24.27 9.85 -32.75
C ALA A 502 -23.31 8.66 -32.59
N GLY A 503 -23.23 8.12 -31.37
CA GLY A 503 -22.40 6.98 -31.04
C GLY A 503 -20.95 7.32 -30.79
N ASN A 504 -20.60 8.59 -30.60
CA ASN A 504 -19.22 8.97 -30.29
C ASN A 504 -18.86 8.66 -28.82
N ALA A 505 -19.86 8.46 -27.96
CA ALA A 505 -19.70 7.90 -26.62
C ALA A 505 -19.71 6.35 -26.58
N ASN A 506 -19.77 5.66 -27.73
CA ASN A 506 -20.05 4.22 -27.83
C ASN A 506 -18.89 3.25 -27.53
N MET A 507 -17.77 3.68 -26.95
CA MET A 507 -16.72 2.71 -26.65
C MET A 507 -17.21 1.62 -25.67
N PHE A 508 -18.28 1.88 -24.89
CA PHE A 508 -18.85 0.93 -23.92
C PHE A 508 -20.38 0.93 -23.74
N LYS A 509 -21.16 1.39 -24.74
CA LYS A 509 -22.64 1.43 -24.79
C LYS A 509 -23.34 2.36 -23.76
N GLY A 510 -24.13 3.32 -24.24
CA GLY A 510 -25.01 4.21 -23.45
C GLY A 510 -25.00 5.65 -23.97
N ASP A 511 -26.05 6.42 -23.67
CA ASP A 511 -26.28 7.78 -24.19
C ASP A 511 -26.53 8.84 -23.10
N GLY A 512 -26.47 8.46 -21.83
CA GLY A 512 -26.75 9.36 -20.71
C GLY A 512 -28.22 9.74 -20.53
N ASP A 513 -29.14 9.22 -21.34
CA ASP A 513 -30.55 9.64 -21.30
C ASP A 513 -31.22 9.31 -19.97
N ILE A 514 -30.85 8.16 -19.38
CA ILE A 514 -31.34 7.67 -18.08
C ILE A 514 -30.37 8.00 -16.94
N ALA A 515 -29.06 8.06 -17.22
CA ALA A 515 -28.00 8.29 -16.23
C ALA A 515 -28.20 7.47 -14.93
N CYS A 516 -28.21 8.13 -13.76
CA CYS A 516 -28.62 7.55 -12.48
C CYS A 516 -29.96 8.13 -11.96
N ASP A 517 -30.70 8.80 -12.86
CA ASP A 517 -32.02 9.38 -12.64
C ASP A 517 -32.12 10.26 -11.37
N GLN A 518 -31.17 11.19 -11.23
CA GLN A 518 -31.18 12.13 -10.11
C GLN A 518 -32.38 13.08 -10.19
N TYR A 519 -32.86 13.39 -11.40
CA TYR A 519 -33.94 14.35 -11.64
C TYR A 519 -35.24 13.92 -10.92
N HIS A 520 -35.67 12.67 -11.10
CA HIS A 520 -36.88 12.16 -10.45
C HIS A 520 -36.64 11.78 -8.99
N LYS A 521 -35.43 11.31 -8.67
CA LYS A 521 -35.10 10.73 -7.36
C LYS A 521 -34.43 11.70 -6.41
N TYR A 522 -34.45 13.01 -6.68
CA TYR A 522 -33.72 14.02 -5.90
C TYR A 522 -34.01 14.00 -4.38
N LYS A 523 -35.22 13.53 -4.00
CA LYS A 523 -35.66 13.42 -2.60
C LYS A 523 -34.95 12.32 -1.80
N GLU A 524 -34.39 11.32 -2.47
CA GLU A 524 -33.61 10.25 -1.83
C GLU A 524 -32.25 10.77 -1.32
N PHE A 525 -31.84 12.00 -1.70
CA PHE A 525 -30.51 12.55 -1.40
C PHE A 525 -30.50 13.65 -0.33
N LYS A 526 -31.54 13.74 0.50
CA LYS A 526 -31.79 14.86 1.44
C LYS A 526 -30.72 15.12 2.52
N HIS A 527 -29.66 14.30 2.62
CA HIS A 527 -28.74 14.31 3.78
C HIS A 527 -27.25 14.55 3.46
N MET A 528 -26.87 15.07 2.28
CA MET A 528 -25.46 15.43 2.01
C MET A 528 -25.28 16.80 1.34
N LEU A 529 -24.14 17.45 1.63
CA LEU A 529 -23.65 18.60 0.86
C LEU A 529 -23.33 18.12 -0.57
N HIS A 530 -24.17 18.50 -1.53
CA HIS A 530 -23.95 18.23 -2.94
C HIS A 530 -23.26 19.42 -3.59
N TYR A 531 -22.19 19.15 -4.33
CA TYR A 531 -21.69 20.07 -5.35
C TYR A 531 -22.41 19.75 -6.66
N ILE A 532 -23.41 20.57 -7.00
CA ILE A 532 -24.22 20.41 -8.21
C ILE A 532 -23.71 21.41 -9.24
N THR A 533 -23.16 20.91 -10.35
CA THR A 533 -22.93 21.72 -11.54
C THR A 533 -24.26 21.82 -12.29
N GLY A 534 -24.74 23.04 -12.55
CA GLY A 534 -26.00 23.27 -13.24
C GLY A 534 -25.77 23.85 -14.63
N THR A 535 -26.50 23.34 -15.62
CA THR A 535 -26.64 23.93 -16.96
C THR A 535 -28.05 24.49 -17.12
N TYR A 536 -28.19 25.82 -17.20
CA TYR A 536 -29.44 26.52 -17.49
C TYR A 536 -29.57 26.82 -19.01
N HIS A 537 -30.60 26.24 -19.63
CA HIS A 537 -30.88 26.43 -21.06
C HIS A 537 -32.21 27.14 -21.23
N LYS A 538 -32.16 28.49 -21.18
CA LYS A 538 -33.23 29.31 -21.72
C LYS A 538 -32.63 30.40 -22.61
N LEU A 539 -32.73 30.17 -23.92
CA LEU A 539 -32.54 31.13 -25.02
C LEU A 539 -31.21 31.90 -25.03
N LEU A 540 -30.27 31.43 -25.87
CA LEU A 540 -29.51 32.17 -26.89
C LEU A 540 -28.37 31.25 -27.37
N ARG A 541 -28.04 31.27 -28.67
CA ARG A 541 -26.75 30.74 -29.14
C ARG A 541 -25.69 31.55 -28.40
N MET A 542 -25.11 30.99 -27.34
CA MET A 542 -24.18 31.74 -26.48
C MET A 542 -22.95 32.09 -27.31
N ASN A 543 -22.83 33.35 -27.70
CA ASN A 543 -21.59 33.84 -28.28
C ASN A 543 -20.63 34.11 -27.11
N MET A 544 -19.57 33.30 -27.04
CA MET A 544 -18.55 33.39 -26.01
C MET A 544 -17.43 34.38 -26.40
N GLU A 545 -17.44 34.97 -27.60
CA GLU A 545 -16.41 35.91 -28.09
C GLU A 545 -16.18 37.12 -27.17
N ASP A 546 -17.17 37.50 -26.35
CA ASP A 546 -17.02 38.56 -25.35
C ASP A 546 -17.63 38.23 -23.97
N GLY A 547 -18.01 36.96 -23.74
CA GLY A 547 -18.55 36.49 -22.46
C GLY A 547 -19.93 37.06 -22.04
N ARG A 548 -20.59 37.89 -22.87
CA ARG A 548 -21.86 38.56 -22.49
C ARG A 548 -23.01 37.59 -22.25
N ASP A 549 -23.15 36.58 -23.12
CA ASP A 549 -24.24 35.61 -23.00
C ASP A 549 -24.07 34.73 -21.76
N PHE A 550 -22.82 34.31 -21.45
CA PHE A 550 -22.49 33.60 -20.22
C PHE A 550 -22.72 34.46 -18.97
N THR A 551 -22.42 35.75 -19.03
CA THR A 551 -22.66 36.67 -17.92
C THR A 551 -24.16 36.84 -17.65
N ARG A 552 -24.99 36.91 -18.70
CA ARG A 552 -26.45 36.98 -18.57
C ARG A 552 -27.02 35.70 -17.95
N TYR A 553 -26.50 34.55 -18.37
CA TYR A 553 -26.80 33.26 -17.78
C TYR A 553 -26.45 33.22 -16.28
N ALA A 554 -25.24 33.66 -15.94
CA ALA A 554 -24.76 33.71 -14.56
C ALA A 554 -25.63 34.64 -13.70
N ASP A 555 -26.07 35.79 -14.24
CA ASP A 555 -27.00 36.71 -13.55
C ASP A 555 -28.30 36.02 -13.13
N VAL A 556 -28.86 35.17 -13.99
CA VAL A 556 -30.05 34.39 -13.66
C VAL A 556 -29.73 33.42 -12.53
N CYS A 557 -28.64 32.65 -12.64
CA CYS A 557 -28.27 31.69 -11.62
C CYS A 557 -28.04 32.34 -10.24
N PHE A 558 -27.28 33.44 -10.20
CA PHE A 558 -27.01 34.18 -8.96
C PHE A 558 -28.27 34.75 -8.35
N ARG A 559 -29.20 35.23 -9.17
CA ARG A 559 -30.48 35.76 -8.68
C ARG A 559 -31.39 34.66 -8.14
N GLU A 560 -31.58 33.56 -8.87
CA GLU A 560 -32.53 32.52 -8.50
C GLU A 560 -32.02 31.60 -7.37
N PHE A 561 -30.71 31.38 -7.27
CA PHE A 561 -30.15 30.39 -6.33
C PHE A 561 -29.20 30.98 -5.28
N GLY A 562 -28.74 32.22 -5.42
CA GLY A 562 -27.68 32.78 -4.57
C GLY A 562 -28.05 33.06 -3.11
N GLU A 563 -29.34 33.03 -2.75
CA GLU A 563 -29.74 32.97 -1.35
C GLU A 563 -29.25 31.67 -0.67
N ARG A 564 -29.27 30.55 -1.42
CA ARG A 564 -28.93 29.20 -0.92
C ARG A 564 -27.53 28.75 -1.32
N VAL A 565 -27.03 29.18 -2.46
CA VAL A 565 -25.72 28.78 -2.99
C VAL A 565 -24.65 29.80 -2.58
N LYS A 566 -23.65 29.33 -1.82
CA LYS A 566 -22.56 30.16 -1.27
C LYS A 566 -21.20 29.92 -1.91
N HIS A 567 -21.06 28.88 -2.72
CA HIS A 567 -19.85 28.61 -3.47
C HIS A 567 -20.24 28.38 -4.92
N TRP A 568 -19.69 29.22 -5.79
CA TRP A 568 -19.98 29.22 -7.21
C TRP A 568 -18.73 28.82 -7.99
N THR A 569 -18.91 27.97 -8.98
CA THR A 569 -17.87 27.67 -9.97
C THR A 569 -18.44 27.95 -11.34
N THR A 570 -17.78 28.81 -12.10
CA THR A 570 -18.29 29.22 -13.42
C THR A 570 -18.07 28.16 -14.47
N VAL A 571 -16.90 27.52 -14.45
CA VAL A 571 -16.46 26.56 -15.46
C VAL A 571 -15.79 25.39 -14.73
N ASN A 572 -16.20 24.18 -15.11
CA ASN A 572 -15.62 22.94 -14.62
C ASN A 572 -14.62 22.38 -15.63
N GLU A 573 -13.40 22.12 -15.20
CA GLU A 573 -12.35 21.45 -15.99
C GLU A 573 -12.15 22.05 -17.39
N GLY A 574 -12.14 23.38 -17.48
CA GLY A 574 -12.11 24.08 -18.76
C GLY A 574 -10.94 23.66 -19.67
N ASN A 575 -9.76 23.40 -19.09
CA ASN A 575 -8.59 22.93 -19.81
C ASN A 575 -8.78 21.52 -20.42
N ALA A 576 -9.50 20.63 -19.74
CA ALA A 576 -9.83 19.30 -20.25
C ALA A 576 -10.82 19.39 -21.42
N PHE A 577 -11.85 20.22 -21.25
CA PHE A 577 -12.85 20.48 -22.30
C PHE A 577 -12.22 21.03 -23.58
N VAL A 578 -11.36 22.04 -23.46
CA VAL A 578 -10.71 22.66 -24.62
C VAL A 578 -9.78 21.67 -25.33
N LYS A 579 -8.96 20.94 -24.59
CA LYS A 579 -8.06 19.94 -25.16
C LYS A 579 -8.83 18.80 -25.83
N GLY A 580 -9.85 18.28 -25.18
CA GLY A 580 -10.65 17.17 -25.73
C GLY A 580 -11.56 17.59 -26.89
N GLY A 581 -12.09 18.81 -26.88
CA GLY A 581 -13.07 19.29 -27.85
C GLY A 581 -12.49 19.99 -29.07
N TYR A 582 -11.39 20.73 -28.91
CA TYR A 582 -10.82 21.62 -29.94
C TYR A 582 -9.39 21.27 -30.38
N ASP A 583 -8.72 20.35 -29.69
CA ASP A 583 -7.36 19.91 -30.04
C ASP A 583 -7.34 18.43 -30.49
N ILE A 584 -7.79 17.51 -29.64
CA ILE A 584 -7.74 16.06 -29.90
C ILE A 584 -9.03 15.53 -30.53
N GLY A 585 -10.18 16.12 -30.17
CA GLY A 585 -11.49 15.80 -30.73
C GLY A 585 -12.19 14.54 -30.18
N TYR A 586 -11.82 14.11 -28.96
CA TYR A 586 -12.50 13.01 -28.26
C TYR A 586 -13.69 13.50 -27.41
N LEU A 587 -13.89 14.80 -27.24
CA LEU A 587 -15.08 15.41 -26.61
C LEU A 587 -15.84 16.25 -27.66
N PRO A 588 -17.14 16.53 -27.47
CA PRO A 588 -17.81 17.55 -28.27
C PRO A 588 -17.14 18.93 -28.07
N PRO A 589 -17.02 19.76 -29.13
CA PRO A 589 -17.65 19.64 -30.44
C PRO A 589 -16.86 18.84 -31.51
N GLN A 590 -15.71 18.24 -31.17
CA GLN A 590 -14.82 17.52 -32.11
C GLN A 590 -14.22 18.42 -33.20
N HIS A 591 -13.95 19.68 -32.87
CA HIS A 591 -13.30 20.63 -33.76
C HIS A 591 -11.78 20.42 -33.73
N CYS A 592 -11.28 19.41 -34.44
CA CYS A 592 -9.85 19.19 -34.53
C CYS A 592 -9.32 19.05 -35.96
N SER A 593 -8.01 19.23 -36.13
CA SER A 593 -7.34 19.12 -37.43
C SER A 593 -6.95 17.67 -37.77
N PRO A 594 -7.15 17.20 -39.02
CA PRO A 594 -6.64 15.89 -39.46
C PRO A 594 -5.09 15.88 -39.59
N PRO A 595 -4.42 14.74 -39.37
CA PRO A 595 -4.97 13.45 -38.98
C PRO A 595 -5.17 13.35 -37.46
N SER A 596 -6.41 13.15 -37.01
CA SER A 596 -6.70 12.73 -35.63
C SER A 596 -7.19 11.28 -35.65
N ILE A 597 -6.88 10.55 -34.57
CA ILE A 597 -7.40 9.20 -34.32
C ILE A 597 -8.92 9.21 -34.09
N TYR A 598 -9.49 10.37 -33.76
CA TYR A 598 -10.92 10.60 -33.65
C TYR A 598 -11.42 11.28 -34.93
N ASN A 599 -12.66 10.97 -35.35
CA ASN A 599 -13.23 11.38 -36.63
C ASN A 599 -13.48 12.92 -36.71
N CYS A 600 -12.41 13.69 -36.89
CA CYS A 600 -12.42 15.14 -37.00
C CYS A 600 -12.25 15.58 -38.45
N SER A 601 -12.99 16.61 -38.88
CA SER A 601 -12.92 17.08 -40.28
C SER A 601 -13.06 18.59 -40.48
N LYS A 602 -13.17 19.41 -39.41
CA LYS A 602 -13.60 20.81 -39.53
C LYS A 602 -12.93 21.84 -38.61
N GLY A 603 -11.94 21.48 -37.79
CA GLY A 603 -11.32 22.40 -36.82
C GLY A 603 -9.85 22.73 -37.09
N ASP A 604 -9.39 23.84 -36.52
CA ASP A 604 -7.99 24.27 -36.48
C ASP A 604 -7.37 24.07 -35.08
N SER A 605 -6.76 22.91 -34.84
CA SER A 605 -6.10 22.56 -33.57
C SER A 605 -4.94 23.52 -33.22
N SER A 606 -4.41 24.27 -34.19
CA SER A 606 -3.33 25.24 -33.94
C SER A 606 -3.81 26.56 -33.35
N ASN A 607 -5.12 26.85 -33.39
CA ASN A 607 -5.67 28.16 -33.02
C ASN A 607 -6.97 28.08 -32.20
N GLU A 608 -7.90 27.19 -32.55
CA GLU A 608 -9.20 27.08 -31.88
C GLU A 608 -9.10 26.76 -30.37
N PRO A 609 -8.17 25.91 -29.89
CA PRO A 609 -7.99 25.71 -28.45
C PRO A 609 -7.66 27.00 -27.69
N TYR A 610 -6.81 27.84 -28.27
CA TYR A 610 -6.40 29.12 -27.68
C TYR A 610 -7.52 30.15 -27.69
N LEU A 611 -8.28 30.24 -28.78
CA LEU A 611 -9.48 31.08 -28.84
C LEU A 611 -10.55 30.63 -27.83
N ALA A 612 -10.84 29.33 -27.80
CA ALA A 612 -11.83 28.77 -26.87
C ALA A 612 -11.44 29.04 -25.42
N THR A 613 -10.16 28.86 -25.08
CA THR A 613 -9.62 29.19 -23.74
C THR A 613 -9.75 30.67 -23.44
N HIS A 614 -9.35 31.56 -24.35
CA HIS A 614 -9.42 33.00 -24.12
C HIS A 614 -10.87 33.46 -23.87
N ASN A 615 -11.81 32.99 -24.69
CA ASN A 615 -13.24 33.29 -24.53
C ASN A 615 -13.80 32.75 -23.21
N MET A 616 -13.36 31.57 -22.77
CA MET A 616 -13.78 30.98 -21.51
C MET A 616 -13.24 31.74 -20.28
N LEU A 617 -12.00 32.23 -20.36
CA LEU A 617 -11.41 33.10 -19.33
C LEU A 617 -12.17 34.45 -19.24
N LEU A 618 -12.52 35.06 -20.39
CA LEU A 618 -13.33 36.28 -20.42
C LEU A 618 -14.73 36.07 -19.85
N ALA A 619 -15.35 34.94 -20.15
CA ALA A 619 -16.66 34.56 -19.61
C ALA A 619 -16.64 34.39 -18.10
N HIS A 620 -15.63 33.69 -17.55
CA HIS A 620 -15.42 33.61 -16.10
C HIS A 620 -15.24 35.00 -15.49
N ALA A 621 -14.31 35.79 -16.02
CA ALA A 621 -13.98 37.11 -15.48
C ALA A 621 -15.20 38.03 -15.45
N SER A 622 -16.01 38.01 -16.51
CA SER A 622 -17.25 38.80 -16.61
C SER A 622 -18.31 38.35 -15.61
N ALA A 623 -18.56 37.04 -15.49
CA ALA A 623 -19.52 36.48 -14.54
C ALA A 623 -19.12 36.75 -13.09
N ALA A 624 -17.83 36.60 -12.76
CA ALA A 624 -17.38 36.81 -11.40
C ALA A 624 -17.20 38.30 -11.06
N THR A 625 -16.94 39.18 -12.03
CA THR A 625 -17.08 40.64 -11.85
C THR A 625 -18.54 41.02 -11.55
N LEU A 626 -19.50 40.46 -12.29
CA LEU A 626 -20.92 40.64 -12.02
C LEU A 626 -21.27 40.18 -10.59
N TYR A 627 -20.79 39.00 -10.17
CA TYR A 627 -21.03 38.47 -8.83
C TYR A 627 -20.51 39.41 -7.75
N ARG A 628 -19.24 39.82 -7.82
CA ARG A 628 -18.60 40.72 -6.85
C ARG A 628 -19.34 42.05 -6.73
N ASN A 629 -19.71 42.65 -7.86
CA ASN A 629 -20.31 43.98 -7.87
C ASN A 629 -21.79 44.00 -7.46
N LYS A 630 -22.56 42.94 -7.76
CA LYS A 630 -24.02 42.95 -7.62
C LYS A 630 -24.54 42.05 -6.50
N TYR A 631 -23.83 40.96 -6.20
CA TYR A 631 -24.36 39.87 -5.38
C TYR A 631 -23.52 39.55 -4.14
N GLN A 632 -22.20 39.74 -4.16
CA GLN A 632 -21.30 39.29 -3.09
C GLN A 632 -21.63 39.92 -1.72
N ASP A 633 -21.90 41.22 -1.65
CA ASP A 633 -22.25 41.91 -0.40
C ASP A 633 -23.57 41.41 0.22
N LYS A 634 -24.48 40.86 -0.59
CA LYS A 634 -25.80 40.37 -0.13
C LYS A 634 -25.80 38.88 0.14
N GLN A 635 -25.04 38.13 -0.65
CA GLN A 635 -25.06 36.66 -0.64
C GLN A 635 -23.93 36.09 0.20
N HIS A 636 -22.85 36.85 0.43
CA HIS A 636 -21.67 36.44 1.19
C HIS A 636 -21.06 35.11 0.71
N GLY A 637 -21.11 34.86 -0.59
CA GLY A 637 -20.56 33.67 -1.21
C GLY A 637 -19.21 33.92 -1.89
N LEU A 638 -18.58 32.83 -2.32
CA LEU A 638 -17.36 32.80 -3.09
C LEU A 638 -17.64 32.37 -4.54
N ILE A 639 -16.81 32.84 -5.46
CA ILE A 639 -16.86 32.45 -6.86
C ILE A 639 -15.48 32.10 -7.38
N GLY A 640 -15.39 30.95 -8.05
CA GLY A 640 -14.14 30.35 -8.50
C GLY A 640 -14.24 29.70 -9.88
N PHE A 641 -13.14 29.07 -10.25
CA PHE A 641 -12.95 28.32 -11.49
C PHE A 641 -12.32 26.97 -11.12
N ASN A 642 -12.81 25.88 -11.71
CA ASN A 642 -12.24 24.55 -11.46
C ASN A 642 -11.37 24.11 -12.66
N LEU A 643 -10.20 23.56 -12.38
CA LEU A 643 -9.26 23.07 -13.38
C LEU A 643 -8.98 21.60 -13.13
N LEU A 644 -8.92 20.83 -14.22
CA LEU A 644 -8.36 19.49 -14.14
C LEU A 644 -6.84 19.62 -14.00
N THR A 645 -6.29 19.20 -12.87
CA THR A 645 -4.86 19.28 -12.62
C THR A 645 -4.25 17.89 -12.59
N PHE A 646 -3.13 17.75 -13.30
CA PHE A 646 -2.30 16.55 -13.27
C PHE A 646 -0.98 16.89 -12.60
N GLY A 647 -0.45 15.94 -11.81
CA GLY A 647 0.93 16.02 -11.35
C GLY A 647 1.87 15.77 -12.52
N PHE A 648 2.72 16.75 -12.85
CA PHE A 648 3.80 16.58 -13.83
C PHE A 648 5.14 16.48 -13.10
N VAL A 649 5.87 15.41 -13.35
CA VAL A 649 7.19 15.11 -12.78
C VAL A 649 8.19 14.97 -13.96
N PRO A 650 9.47 15.40 -13.84
CA PRO A 650 10.45 15.39 -14.95
C PRO A 650 11.11 14.05 -15.23
N LEU A 651 11.07 13.64 -16.52
CA LEU A 651 11.70 12.45 -17.16
C LEU A 651 12.79 11.82 -16.31
N THR A 652 13.73 12.73 -16.12
CA THR A 652 15.06 12.57 -15.62
C THR A 652 15.45 13.86 -14.89
N ASN A 653 16.56 13.84 -14.15
CA ASN A 653 17.14 15.04 -13.54
C ASN A 653 17.83 15.98 -14.54
N THR A 654 17.76 15.68 -15.85
CA THR A 654 18.38 16.51 -16.87
C THR A 654 17.70 17.87 -16.93
N SER A 655 18.46 18.89 -17.33
CA SER A 655 17.90 20.23 -17.49
C SER A 655 16.80 20.22 -18.55
N GLU A 656 16.93 19.39 -19.58
CA GLU A 656 15.96 19.24 -20.66
C GLU A 656 14.61 18.75 -20.16
N ASP A 657 14.58 17.74 -19.28
CA ASP A 657 13.34 17.18 -18.75
C ASP A 657 12.71 18.02 -17.65
N ILE A 658 13.52 18.69 -16.83
CA ILE A 658 13.00 19.70 -15.88
C ILE A 658 12.31 20.82 -16.66
N ILE A 659 12.93 21.32 -17.73
CA ILE A 659 12.31 22.34 -18.58
C ILE A 659 11.09 21.75 -19.31
N ALA A 660 11.13 20.49 -19.75
CA ALA A 660 9.97 19.83 -20.38
C ALA A 660 8.78 19.71 -19.43
N THR A 661 9.01 19.37 -18.17
CA THR A 661 7.98 19.30 -17.15
C THR A 661 7.42 20.66 -16.79
N GLN A 662 8.28 21.68 -16.65
CA GLN A 662 7.80 23.05 -16.50
C GLN A 662 6.92 23.46 -17.69
N ARG A 663 7.32 23.14 -18.92
CA ARG A 663 6.49 23.38 -20.11
C ARG A 663 5.18 22.61 -20.04
N ALA A 664 5.18 21.35 -19.64
CA ALA A 664 3.96 20.55 -19.53
C ALA A 664 2.98 21.14 -18.49
N GLN A 665 3.50 21.60 -17.34
CA GLN A 665 2.73 22.32 -16.32
C GLN A 665 2.16 23.63 -16.89
N ASP A 666 2.99 24.40 -17.60
CA ASP A 666 2.59 25.66 -18.22
C ASP A 666 1.48 25.45 -19.27
N PHE A 667 1.57 24.43 -20.12
CA PHE A 667 0.54 24.12 -21.12
C PHE A 667 -0.68 23.37 -20.57
N SER A 668 -0.63 22.85 -19.33
CA SER A 668 -1.74 22.13 -18.72
C SER A 668 -2.58 22.99 -17.78
N HIS A 669 -2.00 23.42 -16.66
CA HIS A 669 -2.71 24.25 -15.67
C HIS A 669 -2.22 25.71 -15.71
N GLY A 670 -0.96 25.98 -16.04
CA GLY A 670 -0.44 27.34 -16.19
C GLY A 670 -1.16 28.16 -17.27
N TRP A 671 -1.66 27.49 -18.31
CA TRP A 671 -2.41 28.08 -19.42
C TRP A 671 -3.66 28.83 -18.93
N PHE A 672 -4.32 28.31 -17.90
CA PHE A 672 -5.48 28.94 -17.27
C PHE A 672 -5.12 29.72 -16.02
N LEU A 673 -4.16 29.24 -15.22
CA LEU A 673 -3.79 29.84 -13.93
C LEU A 673 -3.02 31.15 -14.07
N ASN A 674 -2.05 31.22 -14.99
CA ASN A 674 -1.21 32.42 -15.12
C ASN A 674 -2.04 33.66 -15.51
N PRO A 675 -3.02 33.57 -16.42
CA PRO A 675 -3.95 34.68 -16.66
C PRO A 675 -4.67 35.17 -15.41
N PHE A 676 -5.07 34.28 -14.50
CA PHE A 676 -5.73 34.69 -13.26
C PHE A 676 -4.76 35.35 -12.29
N ILE A 677 -3.52 34.86 -12.16
CA ILE A 677 -2.58 35.31 -11.14
C ILE A 677 -1.76 36.52 -11.62
N PHE A 678 -1.34 36.52 -12.89
CA PHE A 678 -0.39 37.48 -13.47
C PHE A 678 -1.01 38.35 -14.57
N GLY A 679 -2.26 38.10 -14.95
CA GLY A 679 -2.95 38.83 -16.02
C GLY A 679 -2.45 38.51 -17.43
N ASP A 680 -1.61 37.47 -17.60
CA ASP A 680 -1.07 37.08 -18.90
C ASP A 680 -0.72 35.58 -18.93
N TYR A 681 -0.57 35.02 -20.12
CA TYR A 681 -0.20 33.61 -20.32
C TYR A 681 1.27 33.34 -19.97
N PRO A 682 1.65 32.07 -19.67
CA PRO A 682 3.04 31.71 -19.37
C PRO A 682 4.01 32.15 -20.48
N GLU A 683 5.19 32.66 -20.08
CA GLU A 683 6.24 33.08 -21.03
C GLU A 683 6.72 31.95 -21.94
N THR A 684 6.72 30.72 -21.43
CA THR A 684 7.04 29.50 -22.18
C THR A 684 6.07 29.28 -23.34
N MET A 685 4.77 29.44 -23.10
CA MET A 685 3.74 29.36 -24.14
C MET A 685 3.89 30.49 -25.17
N LYS A 686 4.07 31.73 -24.72
CA LYS A 686 4.22 32.90 -25.60
C LYS A 686 5.45 32.85 -26.51
N LYS A 687 6.49 32.12 -26.12
CA LYS A 687 7.71 31.94 -26.94
C LYS A 687 7.60 30.81 -27.96
N MET A 688 6.67 29.87 -27.75
CA MET A 688 6.49 28.70 -28.61
C MET A 688 5.35 28.88 -29.61
N ASP A 689 4.35 29.71 -29.29
CA ASP A 689 3.21 30.03 -30.17
C ASP A 689 3.27 31.42 -30.79
N ASN A 690 2.69 31.57 -31.98
CA ASN A 690 2.70 32.80 -32.76
C ASN A 690 2.04 33.97 -31.97
N PRO A 691 2.69 35.14 -31.76
CA PRO A 691 2.38 36.06 -30.65
C PRO A 691 1.08 36.89 -30.75
N ARG A 692 0.16 36.58 -31.68
CA ARG A 692 -0.92 37.52 -32.07
C ARG A 692 -2.26 37.34 -31.35
N SER A 693 -2.51 36.27 -30.59
CA SER A 693 -3.84 35.97 -30.02
C SER A 693 -3.94 35.98 -28.48
N LEU A 694 -2.84 36.27 -27.76
CA LEU A 694 -2.77 36.03 -26.32
C LEU A 694 -2.45 37.32 -25.55
N ARG A 695 -3.45 38.17 -25.28
CA ARG A 695 -3.36 39.26 -24.29
C ARG A 695 -4.66 39.39 -23.51
N ILE A 696 -4.60 39.17 -22.21
CA ILE A 696 -5.68 39.53 -21.28
C ILE A 696 -5.27 40.87 -20.62
N LYS A 697 -6.18 41.84 -20.55
CA LYS A 697 -5.87 43.23 -20.18
C LYS A 697 -6.34 43.64 -18.78
N ASP A 698 -6.81 42.71 -17.96
CA ASP A 698 -7.20 43.00 -16.58
C ASP A 698 -6.22 42.35 -15.60
N ARG A 699 -5.58 43.21 -14.80
CA ARG A 699 -4.50 42.86 -13.86
C ARG A 699 -4.97 42.62 -12.44
N ASP A 700 -6.27 42.77 -12.16
CA ASP A 700 -6.83 42.70 -10.82
C ASP A 700 -7.78 41.51 -10.71
N TYR A 701 -7.24 40.29 -10.70
CA TYR A 701 -8.02 39.10 -10.39
C TYR A 701 -7.30 38.23 -9.36
N VAL A 702 -8.00 37.89 -8.28
CA VAL A 702 -7.64 36.78 -7.40
C VAL A 702 -8.86 35.86 -7.43
N ALA A 703 -8.72 34.67 -8.01
CA ALA A 703 -9.76 33.65 -8.01
C ALA A 703 -9.53 32.71 -6.82
N ASP A 704 -10.60 32.40 -6.08
CA ASP A 704 -10.57 31.26 -5.17
C ASP A 704 -10.61 29.99 -6.03
N MET A 705 -9.65 29.10 -5.83
CA MET A 705 -9.53 27.84 -6.57
C MET A 705 -10.04 26.69 -5.72
N ALA A 706 -10.97 25.93 -6.26
CA ALA A 706 -11.30 24.61 -5.73
C ALA A 706 -10.47 23.58 -6.51
N VAL A 707 -9.83 22.66 -5.79
CA VAL A 707 -9.21 21.47 -6.40
C VAL A 707 -10.16 20.31 -6.14
N GLU A 708 -10.73 19.78 -7.22
CA GLU A 708 -11.43 18.51 -7.19
C GLU A 708 -10.40 17.41 -7.45
N LEU A 709 -10.28 16.47 -6.53
CA LEU A 709 -9.39 15.33 -6.68
C LEU A 709 -10.22 14.17 -7.25
N THR A 710 -9.73 13.60 -8.35
CA THR A 710 -10.38 12.48 -9.02
C THR A 710 -10.53 11.29 -8.05
N GLY A 711 -11.48 10.38 -8.31
CA GLY A 711 -11.62 9.16 -7.52
C GLY A 711 -11.07 7.95 -8.23
N GLN A 712 -10.91 6.86 -7.49
CA GLN A 712 -10.49 5.58 -8.05
C GLN A 712 -11.64 4.88 -8.78
N GLN A 713 -11.42 4.60 -10.07
CA GLN A 713 -12.34 3.84 -10.91
C GLN A 713 -12.35 2.35 -10.54
N THR A 714 -13.53 1.73 -10.60
CA THR A 714 -13.72 0.28 -10.48
C THR A 714 -14.58 -0.23 -11.63
N HIS A 715 -14.34 -1.46 -12.10
CA HIS A 715 -15.21 -2.07 -13.11
C HIS A 715 -16.61 -2.30 -12.53
N ARG A 716 -17.70 -2.09 -13.28
CA ARG A 716 -19.08 -2.21 -12.77
C ARG A 716 -19.44 -3.62 -12.28
N SER A 717 -18.78 -4.66 -12.79
CA SER A 717 -18.94 -6.04 -12.32
C SER A 717 -18.19 -6.36 -11.02
N SER A 718 -17.42 -5.41 -10.48
CA SER A 718 -16.68 -5.59 -9.23
C SER A 718 -17.64 -5.71 -8.05
N SER A 719 -17.15 -6.30 -6.97
CA SER A 719 -17.89 -6.39 -5.71
C SER A 719 -18.19 -4.99 -5.14
N LEU A 720 -19.16 -4.92 -4.22
CA LEU A 720 -19.39 -3.71 -3.41
C LEU A 720 -18.27 -3.45 -2.39
N GLU A 721 -17.32 -4.39 -2.25
CA GLU A 721 -16.14 -4.30 -1.39
C GLU A 721 -14.97 -3.67 -2.16
N ASP A 722 -15.07 -2.37 -2.36
CA ASP A 722 -14.14 -1.56 -3.14
C ASP A 722 -12.95 -1.07 -2.31
N TRP A 723 -12.22 -2.01 -1.70
CA TRP A 723 -11.01 -1.76 -0.91
C TRP A 723 -9.99 -0.83 -1.55
N PRO A 724 -9.70 -0.91 -2.87
CA PRO A 724 -8.80 0.04 -3.51
C PRO A 724 -9.24 1.49 -3.30
N ARG A 725 -10.54 1.79 -3.44
CA ARG A 725 -11.09 3.13 -3.23
C ARG A 725 -10.89 3.63 -1.80
N ILE A 726 -11.00 2.75 -0.80
CA ILE A 726 -10.72 3.12 0.60
C ILE A 726 -9.25 3.51 0.77
N LYS A 727 -8.32 2.71 0.24
CA LYS A 727 -6.87 3.02 0.25
C LYS A 727 -6.61 4.38 -0.42
N TYR A 728 -7.19 4.60 -1.60
CA TYR A 728 -7.10 5.88 -2.32
C TYR A 728 -7.61 7.06 -1.48
N LEU A 729 -8.81 6.95 -0.90
CA LEU A 729 -9.37 8.01 -0.07
C LEU A 729 -8.48 8.28 1.15
N GLN A 730 -8.00 7.24 1.84
CA GLN A 730 -7.10 7.38 2.99
C GLN A 730 -5.82 8.13 2.65
N GLU A 731 -5.12 7.71 1.60
CA GLU A 731 -3.83 8.28 1.21
C GLU A 731 -3.95 9.75 0.78
N TYR A 732 -4.99 10.10 0.00
CA TYR A 732 -5.20 11.48 -0.44
C TYR A 732 -5.68 12.38 0.67
N ILE A 733 -6.57 11.89 1.54
CA ILE A 733 -7.02 12.65 2.71
C ILE A 733 -5.83 12.90 3.64
N GLU A 734 -5.03 11.87 3.99
CA GLU A 734 -3.79 12.02 4.77
C GLU A 734 -2.81 13.02 4.14
N SER A 735 -2.64 12.98 2.81
CA SER A 735 -1.77 13.92 2.09
C SER A 735 -2.23 15.36 2.23
N ILE A 736 -3.55 15.61 2.21
CA ILE A 736 -4.11 16.95 2.44
C ILE A 736 -3.84 17.42 3.88
N LEU A 737 -4.00 16.54 4.87
CA LEU A 737 -3.68 16.89 6.26
C LEU A 737 -2.21 17.26 6.39
N HIS A 738 -1.33 16.51 5.73
CA HIS A 738 0.09 16.81 5.69
C HIS A 738 0.38 18.18 5.05
N MET A 739 -0.24 18.50 3.92
CA MET A 739 -0.11 19.80 3.27
C MET A 739 -0.62 20.94 4.17
N GLN A 740 -1.78 20.79 4.83
CA GLN A 740 -2.28 21.79 5.78
C GLN A 740 -1.32 22.01 6.95
N ARG A 741 -0.75 20.93 7.51
CA ARG A 741 0.27 20.99 8.57
C ARG A 741 1.55 21.72 8.12
N ASN A 742 1.85 21.71 6.82
CA ASN A 742 2.96 22.47 6.23
C ASN A 742 2.58 23.90 5.81
N GLY A 743 1.40 24.39 6.18
CA GLY A 743 0.99 25.78 5.96
C GLY A 743 0.30 26.05 4.62
N HIS A 744 -0.08 25.02 3.86
CA HIS A 744 -0.91 25.20 2.66
C HIS A 744 -2.38 25.47 3.05
N ASP A 745 -2.99 26.52 2.48
CA ASP A 745 -4.40 26.89 2.72
C ASP A 745 -5.35 26.03 1.87
N ILE A 746 -5.50 24.76 2.25
CA ILE A 746 -6.47 23.85 1.63
C ILE A 746 -7.76 23.89 2.44
N ARG A 747 -8.90 24.11 1.77
CA ARG A 747 -10.18 24.37 2.43
C ARG A 747 -11.23 23.27 2.27
N GLY A 748 -10.99 22.29 1.40
CA GLY A 748 -11.89 21.17 1.26
C GLY A 748 -11.37 20.02 0.39
N TYR A 749 -12.15 18.95 0.38
CA TYR A 749 -11.94 17.73 -0.40
C TYR A 749 -13.29 17.22 -0.90
N PHE A 750 -13.40 16.99 -2.22
CA PHE A 750 -14.62 16.49 -2.84
C PHE A 750 -14.32 15.17 -3.55
N VAL A 751 -15.04 14.10 -3.18
CA VAL A 751 -14.90 12.79 -3.81
C VAL A 751 -15.63 12.75 -5.15
N TRP A 752 -14.92 12.36 -6.21
CA TRP A 752 -15.52 11.94 -7.48
C TRP A 752 -15.76 10.41 -7.48
N SER A 753 -16.98 9.91 -7.41
CA SER A 753 -18.26 10.61 -7.39
C SER A 753 -19.16 10.08 -6.28
N PHE A 754 -20.30 10.74 -6.05
CA PHE A 754 -21.22 10.30 -5.03
C PHE A 754 -21.88 8.95 -5.38
N MET A 755 -22.26 8.74 -6.64
CA MET A 755 -22.92 7.53 -7.10
C MET A 755 -22.39 7.11 -8.46
N ASP A 756 -22.64 5.88 -8.86
CA ASP A 756 -22.24 5.41 -10.19
C ASP A 756 -23.02 6.19 -11.25
N VAL A 757 -22.28 6.99 -12.03
CA VAL A 757 -22.81 7.90 -13.04
C VAL A 757 -22.58 7.34 -14.46
N PHE A 758 -23.16 8.01 -15.46
CA PHE A 758 -22.76 7.82 -16.85
C PHE A 758 -21.41 8.50 -17.10
N GLU A 759 -20.37 7.74 -17.44
CA GLU A 759 -19.03 8.27 -17.68
C GLU A 759 -18.80 8.66 -19.14
N LEU A 760 -18.31 9.88 -19.36
CA LEU A 760 -18.29 10.54 -20.68
C LEU A 760 -17.51 9.77 -21.76
N LEU A 761 -16.49 8.99 -21.37
CA LEU A 761 -15.68 8.16 -22.27
C LEU A 761 -15.91 6.66 -22.11
N SER A 762 -16.53 6.27 -20.99
CA SER A 762 -16.60 4.89 -20.51
C SER A 762 -18.02 4.35 -20.41
N GLY A 763 -19.02 5.14 -20.80
CA GLY A 763 -20.42 4.81 -20.68
C GLY A 763 -20.75 4.35 -19.26
N TYR A 764 -21.32 3.16 -19.15
CA TYR A 764 -21.62 2.55 -17.86
C TYR A 764 -20.62 1.46 -17.45
N GLU A 765 -19.52 1.22 -18.16
CA GLU A 765 -18.64 0.08 -17.82
C GLU A 765 -17.89 0.27 -16.50
N PHE A 766 -17.44 1.50 -16.25
CA PHE A 766 -16.69 1.86 -15.05
C PHE A 766 -17.55 2.64 -14.06
N THR A 767 -17.14 2.58 -12.80
CA THR A 767 -17.87 3.11 -11.65
C THR A 767 -16.93 3.91 -10.76
N TYR A 768 -17.33 5.14 -10.43
CA TYR A 768 -16.59 6.06 -9.55
C TYR A 768 -17.34 6.33 -8.24
N GLY A 769 -18.61 5.91 -8.15
CA GLY A 769 -19.51 6.27 -7.07
C GLY A 769 -19.15 5.62 -5.75
N LEU A 770 -19.38 6.34 -4.66
CA LEU A 770 -19.53 5.75 -3.31
C LEU A 770 -20.77 4.84 -3.23
N TYR A 771 -21.80 5.11 -4.04
CA TYR A 771 -23.01 4.30 -4.14
C TYR A 771 -23.09 3.60 -5.50
N TYR A 772 -23.31 2.29 -5.47
CA TYR A 772 -23.65 1.51 -6.64
C TYR A 772 -25.07 1.83 -7.13
N VAL A 773 -25.24 1.91 -8.46
CA VAL A 773 -26.53 2.09 -9.13
C VAL A 773 -26.80 0.89 -10.03
N ASP A 774 -27.84 0.12 -9.70
CA ASP A 774 -28.27 -1.02 -10.50
C ASP A 774 -29.08 -0.57 -11.72
N LEU A 775 -28.41 -0.50 -12.88
CA LEU A 775 -29.05 -0.13 -14.15
C LEU A 775 -29.92 -1.25 -14.74
N LYS A 776 -29.85 -2.48 -14.21
CA LYS A 776 -30.71 -3.59 -14.65
C LYS A 776 -32.05 -3.58 -13.92
N ASP A 777 -32.11 -2.96 -12.75
CA ASP A 777 -33.34 -2.74 -12.00
C ASP A 777 -34.07 -1.50 -12.56
N PRO A 778 -35.33 -1.64 -13.05
CA PRO A 778 -36.12 -0.49 -13.53
C PRO A 778 -36.32 0.61 -12.47
N THR A 779 -36.14 0.29 -11.19
CA THR A 779 -36.22 1.26 -10.10
C THR A 779 -34.89 1.98 -9.84
N LEU A 780 -33.81 1.61 -10.53
CA LEU A 780 -32.44 2.14 -10.36
C LEU A 780 -31.99 2.07 -8.90
N ARG A 781 -32.09 0.86 -8.33
CA ARG A 781 -31.79 0.63 -6.91
C ARG A 781 -30.36 1.05 -6.56
N ARG A 782 -30.22 1.75 -5.44
CA ARG A 782 -28.94 2.27 -4.93
C ARG A 782 -28.43 1.45 -3.76
N GLN A 783 -27.15 1.11 -3.76
CA GLN A 783 -26.52 0.33 -2.69
C GLN A 783 -25.22 1.01 -2.23
N PRO A 784 -24.99 1.22 -0.93
CA PRO A 784 -23.72 1.76 -0.46
C PRO A 784 -22.60 0.74 -0.72
N LYS A 785 -21.47 1.21 -1.25
CA LYS A 785 -20.23 0.44 -1.30
C LYS A 785 -19.49 0.54 0.04
N LEU A 786 -18.50 -0.31 0.27
CA LEU A 786 -17.71 -0.29 1.49
C LEU A 786 -17.01 1.07 1.69
N SER A 787 -16.56 1.71 0.60
CA SER A 787 -16.00 3.07 0.64
C SER A 787 -16.99 4.12 1.15
N SER A 788 -18.29 3.97 0.90
CA SER A 788 -19.33 4.87 1.42
C SER A 788 -19.46 4.74 2.93
N VAL A 789 -19.48 3.50 3.42
CA VAL A 789 -19.52 3.21 4.86
C VAL A 789 -18.27 3.77 5.54
N TRP A 790 -17.10 3.56 4.94
CA TRP A 790 -15.83 4.09 5.44
C TRP A 790 -15.83 5.61 5.48
N TYR A 791 -16.15 6.28 4.37
CA TYR A 791 -16.15 7.74 4.28
C TYR A 791 -17.16 8.35 5.26
N SER A 792 -18.35 7.76 5.40
CA SER A 792 -19.34 8.19 6.40
C SER A 792 -18.81 8.06 7.84
N ASN A 793 -18.14 6.97 8.17
CA ASN A 793 -17.56 6.79 9.51
C ASN A 793 -16.44 7.79 9.79
N PHE A 794 -15.57 8.03 8.82
CA PHE A 794 -14.54 9.08 8.88
C PHE A 794 -15.18 10.45 9.16
N LEU A 795 -16.19 10.85 8.38
CA LEU A 795 -16.89 12.13 8.56
C LEU A 795 -17.55 12.29 9.93
N ASN A 796 -17.95 11.18 10.56
CA ASN A 796 -18.59 11.16 11.87
C ASN A 796 -17.60 10.93 13.04
N ASN A 797 -16.28 10.99 12.81
CA ASN A 797 -15.24 10.68 13.81
C ASN A 797 -15.42 9.31 14.47
N ARG A 798 -15.88 8.30 13.71
CA ARG A 798 -16.02 6.93 14.18
C ARG A 798 -14.84 6.10 13.68
N THR A 799 -14.10 5.48 14.60
CA THR A 799 -13.06 4.52 14.26
C THR A 799 -13.68 3.25 13.70
N MET A 800 -13.27 2.84 12.49
CA MET A 800 -13.60 1.52 11.97
C MET A 800 -12.55 0.51 12.45
N ASP A 801 -13.00 -0.49 13.20
CA ASP A 801 -12.28 -1.75 13.34
C ASP A 801 -12.48 -2.55 12.03
N PRO A 802 -11.40 -2.87 11.27
CA PRO A 802 -11.49 -3.65 10.04
C PRO A 802 -12.27 -4.97 10.20
N MET A 803 -12.25 -5.60 11.38
CA MET A 803 -12.96 -6.86 11.64
C MET A 803 -14.48 -6.71 11.85
N SER A 804 -14.95 -5.54 12.28
CA SER A 804 -16.40 -5.29 12.50
C SER A 804 -17.22 -5.17 11.21
N SER A 805 -16.54 -5.08 10.06
CA SER A 805 -17.13 -4.89 8.73
C SER A 805 -17.89 -6.11 8.18
N PHE A 806 -17.58 -7.33 8.65
CA PHE A 806 -18.30 -8.53 8.23
C PHE A 806 -19.76 -8.57 8.68
N SER A 807 -20.12 -7.86 9.77
CA SER A 807 -21.45 -7.95 10.36
C SER A 807 -22.45 -6.91 9.83
N PHE A 808 -21.98 -5.76 9.36
CA PHE A 808 -22.87 -4.61 9.05
C PHE A 808 -23.50 -4.65 7.66
N VAL A 809 -22.82 -5.25 6.66
CA VAL A 809 -23.35 -5.37 5.28
C VAL A 809 -24.53 -6.36 5.22
N HIS A 810 -24.61 -7.31 6.15
CA HIS A 810 -25.69 -8.31 6.20
C HIS A 810 -26.94 -7.87 6.98
N LEU A 811 -26.89 -6.76 7.73
CA LEU A 811 -28.03 -6.30 8.55
C LEU A 811 -29.07 -5.47 7.77
N THR A 812 -28.78 -5.05 6.53
CA THR A 812 -29.75 -4.31 5.70
C THR A 812 -30.50 -5.18 4.69
N SER A 813 -30.23 -6.49 4.64
CA SER A 813 -30.97 -7.46 3.80
C SER A 813 -32.13 -8.16 4.51
N SER A 814 -32.40 -7.88 5.80
CA SER A 814 -33.60 -8.39 6.46
C SER A 814 -34.77 -7.43 6.28
N THR A 815 -35.68 -7.82 5.37
CA THR A 815 -37.02 -7.27 5.22
C THR A 815 -37.79 -7.26 6.54
N THR A 816 -38.06 -6.08 7.10
CA THR A 816 -39.15 -5.91 8.07
C THR A 816 -40.47 -5.90 7.29
N HIS A 817 -41.13 -7.05 7.20
CA HIS A 817 -42.56 -7.12 6.92
C HIS A 817 -43.32 -6.50 8.10
N HIS A 818 -43.73 -5.24 7.97
CA HIS A 818 -44.85 -4.72 8.75
C HIS A 818 -46.15 -5.23 8.13
N ASN A 819 -46.67 -6.35 8.64
CA ASN A 819 -48.09 -6.68 8.49
C ASN A 819 -48.88 -5.81 9.47
N GLY A 820 -49.44 -4.72 8.95
CA GLY A 820 -50.58 -4.03 9.56
C GLY A 820 -51.86 -4.79 9.21
N THR A 821 -52.60 -5.18 10.23
CA THR A 821 -53.98 -5.67 10.13
C THR A 821 -54.90 -4.57 9.59
N ASN A 822 -55.33 -4.68 8.34
CA ASN A 822 -56.71 -4.99 7.93
C ASN A 822 -56.82 -5.04 6.40
#